data_AF-A0A1G3YF69-F1
#
_entry.id   AF-A0A1G3YF69-F1
#
_cell.length_a   1.000
_cell.length_b   1.000
_cell.length_c   1.000
_cell.angle_alpha   90.00
_cell.angle_beta   90.00
_cell.angle_gamma   90.00
#
_symmetry.space_group_name_H-M   'P 1'
#
loop_
_entity.id
_entity.type
_entity.pdbx_description
1 polymer ?
#
loop_
_entity_poly.entity_id
_entity_poly.type
_entity_poly.pdbx_seq_one_letter_code
_entity_poly.pdbx_strand_id
1 'polypeptide(L)'
;MPTSKKRTLSAVQLSGAMRMSMVTACLGTVWAIVCSPQPIFNVFVRNQLGASASTLGALVGLLQLTGLFQLASIYIYGYSKRKKPFFVAAHLIHRLLTIFIAAAAFVAAAGGDRSWGTRAILIAVPISWAFMNASAAGWWSWIADIIPEKVRGSFFLKRSSLVNVVNVVWFFLASMFLDFFEGPAAFWVYGAIFTIGAVSGVVDIILNLFIPEPEGEERASFEAADAFEPLKNPNFISFSVAVGIAIFSINLVAPFQAPFVVDPERVGAPNTWLGIMFVISQLTWVLVAPFWGTVMDKWGRKPVVVLGCMFTLSWVGYFFLTPRTFTFLLPLISIGTGLLAPAFWEGINQMMLSLTPDKNRIAFVAWFMTIVGVVSAGGSVVGGALLDALADFTLRAGPLAFGGFHVVQLLSIAMVVLSAWIISRVREGREQPIGFVVGRIANPGIFRTYAYLDDLATSADPGRAEQALRSIEAETGDLALDEITARMDDPYPEIREEAARALGRIGSRTVVEKLVERLRDDHSSLRVVAARALGKIRDSRAVAPLVAALGSTDSEEFQEACVQALGDIGGEEAERVILETYRSSGSDRIRAAASDAASRLGVFEAAREILPRFLSGDTPTLRRQYAIALGNLLGTPGDFYQYVSGSDSGKAERTRRLFARLEANLASAGRRHAGRKGRKPTKAERQLNAVRCREILSLLEEDRSAEALDASLLNSTRLLESIFGPAAAEAGFIDFAFRLDSRLGAFVWLLEEVRRAAPISSCEGEDVSDLLVLLFAFFLAAF
;
A
#
# COMPACT_ATOMS: atom_id res chain seq x y z
N MET A 1 -40.37 21.52 17.84
CA MET A 1 -39.58 22.41 18.74
C MET A 1 -39.00 23.53 17.91
N PRO A 2 -39.08 24.80 18.37
CA PRO A 2 -38.56 25.92 17.60
C PRO A 2 -37.03 25.83 17.57
N THR A 3 -36.47 25.89 16.37
CA THR A 3 -35.04 25.95 16.10
C THR A 3 -34.43 27.15 16.81
N SER A 4 -33.61 26.88 17.83
CA SER A 4 -32.71 27.87 18.41
C SER A 4 -31.89 28.50 17.28
N LYS A 5 -32.20 29.75 16.94
CA LYS A 5 -31.46 30.53 15.94
C LYS A 5 -30.06 30.75 16.50
N LYS A 6 -29.07 30.00 16.00
CA LYS A 6 -27.65 30.34 16.14
C LYS A 6 -27.49 31.85 15.85
N ARG A 7 -27.05 32.64 16.82
CA ARG A 7 -26.47 33.95 16.54
C ARG A 7 -25.11 33.69 15.87
N THR A 8 -25.15 33.42 14.58
CA THR A 8 -23.95 33.27 13.76
C THR A 8 -23.20 34.60 13.78
N LEU A 9 -21.91 34.56 14.09
CA LEU A 9 -21.02 35.72 13.97
C LEU A 9 -21.19 36.36 12.59
N SER A 10 -21.12 37.68 12.51
CA SER A 10 -21.11 38.35 11.21
C SER A 10 -19.90 37.90 10.39
N ALA A 11 -19.96 37.97 9.06
CA ALA A 11 -18.84 37.57 8.21
C ALA A 11 -17.54 38.31 8.55
N VAL A 12 -17.64 39.59 8.97
CA VAL A 12 -16.52 40.40 9.43
C VAL A 12 -15.96 39.88 10.76
N GLN A 13 -16.83 39.58 11.73
CA GLN A 13 -16.41 39.02 13.03
C GLN A 13 -15.77 37.65 12.89
N LEU A 14 -16.31 36.79 12.02
CA LEU A 14 -15.77 35.46 11.74
C LEU A 14 -14.39 35.57 11.08
N SER A 15 -14.25 36.40 10.04
CA SER A 15 -12.97 36.64 9.37
C SER A 15 -11.92 37.23 10.34
N GLY A 16 -12.33 38.17 11.18
CA GLY A 16 -11.49 38.73 12.24
C GLY A 16 -11.03 37.68 13.27
N ALA A 17 -11.95 36.83 13.75
CA ALA A 17 -11.64 35.73 14.66
C ALA A 17 -10.68 34.71 14.05
N MET A 18 -10.87 34.36 12.77
CA MET A 18 -9.99 33.45 12.05
C MET A 18 -8.58 34.03 11.90
N ARG A 19 -8.44 35.30 11.49
CA ARG A 19 -7.14 35.97 11.40
C ARG A 19 -6.44 36.05 12.76
N MET A 20 -7.17 36.41 13.81
CA MET A 20 -6.63 36.49 15.16
C MET A 20 -6.16 35.11 15.67
N SER A 21 -6.93 34.05 15.36
CA SER A 21 -6.56 32.66 15.68
C SER A 21 -5.28 32.19 14.96
N MET A 22 -4.97 32.73 13.78
CA MET A 22 -3.70 32.46 13.09
C MET A 22 -2.53 33.21 13.74
N VAL A 23 -2.72 34.49 14.08
CA VAL A 23 -1.67 35.32 14.73
C VAL A 23 -1.29 34.76 16.10
N THR A 24 -2.29 34.44 16.92
CA THR A 24 -2.11 33.80 18.24
C THR A 24 -1.33 32.49 18.12
N ALA A 25 -1.66 31.65 17.13
CA ALA A 25 -0.93 30.40 16.89
C ALA A 25 0.56 30.62 16.55
N CYS A 26 0.88 31.66 15.76
CA CYS A 26 2.27 31.99 15.42
C CYS A 26 3.04 32.45 16.67
N LEU A 27 2.46 33.35 17.46
CA LEU A 27 3.06 33.82 18.72
C LEU A 27 3.23 32.70 19.75
N GLY A 28 2.23 31.84 19.88
CA GLY A 28 2.29 30.65 20.72
C GLY A 28 3.39 29.68 20.29
N THR A 29 3.68 29.61 18.99
CA THR A 29 4.78 28.77 18.45
C THR A 29 6.16 29.36 18.76
N VAL A 30 6.30 30.69 18.68
CA VAL A 30 7.52 31.41 19.10
C VAL A 30 7.85 31.13 20.56
N TRP A 31 6.83 31.10 21.42
CA TRP A 31 6.97 30.67 22.81
C TRP A 31 7.33 29.18 22.93
N ALA A 32 6.56 28.31 22.29
CA ALA A 32 6.65 26.87 22.50
C ALA A 32 8.03 26.34 22.17
N ILE A 33 8.66 26.81 21.10
CA ILE A 33 9.93 26.22 20.64
C ILE A 33 11.13 26.51 21.55
N VAL A 34 11.10 27.59 22.34
CA VAL A 34 12.19 27.96 23.26
C VAL A 34 11.82 27.78 24.74
N CYS A 35 10.54 27.90 25.10
CA CYS A 35 10.07 27.78 26.49
C CYS A 35 9.47 26.40 26.83
N SER A 36 9.76 25.38 26.03
CA SER A 36 9.43 23.97 26.30
C SER A 36 10.67 23.07 26.13
N PRO A 37 10.63 21.79 26.57
CA PRO A 37 11.76 20.84 26.50
C PRO A 37 12.20 20.44 25.07
N GLN A 38 12.62 21.43 24.30
CA GLN A 38 13.09 21.36 22.93
C GLN A 38 14.63 21.44 22.91
N PRO A 39 15.29 21.21 21.76
CA PRO A 39 16.75 21.18 21.67
C PRO A 39 17.46 22.37 22.36
N ILE A 40 17.05 23.62 22.09
CA ILE A 40 17.66 24.83 22.66
C ILE A 40 17.52 24.86 24.19
N PHE A 41 16.32 24.54 24.70
CA PHE A 41 16.07 24.47 26.13
C PHE A 41 16.88 23.36 26.82
N ASN A 42 16.97 22.18 26.20
CA ASN A 42 17.71 21.05 26.73
C ASN A 42 19.22 21.35 26.80
N VAL A 43 19.77 22.00 25.76
CA VAL A 43 21.15 22.50 25.75
C VAL A 43 21.37 23.54 26.85
N PHE A 44 20.44 24.48 27.04
CA PHE A 44 20.53 25.48 28.10
C PHE A 44 20.57 24.85 29.50
N VAL A 45 19.61 23.96 29.82
CA VAL A 45 19.52 23.35 31.15
C VAL A 45 20.73 22.45 31.44
N ARG A 46 21.16 21.65 30.44
CA ARG A 46 22.26 20.70 30.63
C ARG A 46 23.64 21.32 30.49
N ASN A 47 23.93 21.91 29.33
CA ASN A 47 25.29 22.34 28.98
C ASN A 47 25.63 23.71 29.57
N GLN A 48 24.64 24.61 29.74
CA GLN A 48 24.90 25.98 30.25
C GLN A 48 24.70 26.09 31.76
N LEU A 49 23.55 25.65 32.28
CA LEU A 49 23.27 25.65 33.72
C LEU A 49 24.00 24.52 34.47
N GLY A 50 24.50 23.50 33.76
CA GLY A 50 25.26 22.39 34.35
C GLY A 50 24.40 21.33 35.06
N ALA A 51 23.12 21.19 34.67
CA ALA A 51 22.26 20.16 35.26
C ALA A 51 22.69 18.74 34.84
N SER A 52 22.61 17.79 35.78
CA SER A 52 22.86 16.36 35.51
C SER A 52 21.86 15.77 34.51
N ALA A 53 22.16 14.60 33.92
CA ALA A 53 21.24 13.99 32.95
C ALA A 53 19.96 13.55 33.64
N SER A 54 20.08 13.00 34.85
CA SER A 54 18.96 12.71 35.75
C SER A 54 18.10 13.92 36.02
N THR A 55 18.65 15.12 36.23
CA THR A 55 17.86 16.32 36.51
C THR A 55 17.02 16.75 35.31
N LEU A 56 17.62 16.79 34.10
CA LEU A 56 16.89 17.08 32.87
C LEU A 56 15.86 15.97 32.57
N GLY A 57 16.24 14.71 32.78
CA GLY A 57 15.37 13.54 32.64
C GLY A 57 14.16 13.58 33.56
N ALA A 58 14.38 13.95 34.84
CA ALA A 58 13.34 14.14 35.85
C ALA A 58 12.39 15.28 35.47
N LEU A 59 12.92 16.41 34.98
CA LEU A 59 12.10 17.51 34.47
C LEU A 59 11.18 17.03 33.34
N VAL A 60 11.72 16.41 32.29
CA VAL A 60 10.90 15.92 31.16
C VAL A 60 9.90 14.86 31.62
N GLY A 61 10.31 13.94 32.49
CA GLY A 61 9.41 12.92 33.06
C GLY A 61 8.26 13.52 33.87
N LEU A 62 8.54 14.52 34.71
CA LEU A 62 7.52 15.26 35.46
C LEU A 62 6.53 15.94 34.52
N LEU A 63 7.00 16.54 33.43
CA LEU A 63 6.13 17.19 32.43
C LEU A 63 5.19 16.17 31.77
N GLN A 64 5.68 14.97 31.45
CA GLN A 64 4.82 13.90 30.92
C GLN A 64 3.78 13.43 31.94
N LEU A 65 4.14 13.34 33.23
CA LEU A 65 3.18 13.04 34.30
C LEU A 65 2.07 14.08 34.41
N THR A 66 2.33 15.35 34.08
CA THR A 66 1.27 16.37 34.08
C THR A 66 0.15 16.09 33.08
N GLY A 67 0.32 15.14 32.16
CA GLY A 67 -0.75 14.62 31.31
C GLY A 67 -1.97 14.13 32.09
N LEU A 68 -1.82 13.69 33.36
CA LEU A 68 -2.96 13.31 34.21
C LEU A 68 -3.95 14.46 34.47
N PHE A 69 -3.49 15.71 34.38
CA PHE A 69 -4.36 16.87 34.53
C PHE A 69 -5.31 17.05 33.33
N GLN A 70 -5.08 16.37 32.19
CA GLN A 70 -6.04 16.34 31.08
C GLN A 70 -7.42 15.82 31.51
N LEU A 71 -7.48 14.91 32.50
CA LEU A 71 -8.74 14.41 33.03
C LEU A 71 -9.59 15.51 33.68
N ALA A 72 -8.94 16.54 34.26
CA ALA A 72 -9.65 17.68 34.82
C ALA A 72 -10.43 18.44 33.74
N SER A 73 -9.91 18.50 32.51
CA SER A 73 -10.57 19.19 31.40
C SER A 73 -11.93 18.59 31.05
N ILE A 74 -12.12 17.28 31.22
CA ILE A 74 -13.39 16.57 30.98
C ILE A 74 -14.48 17.16 31.88
N TYR A 75 -14.20 17.27 33.19
CA TYR A 75 -15.16 17.79 34.17
C TYR A 75 -15.34 19.31 34.06
N ILE A 76 -14.24 20.06 33.88
CA ILE A 76 -14.28 21.52 33.80
C ILE A 76 -15.13 21.98 32.62
N TYR A 77 -14.93 21.38 31.44
CA TYR A 77 -15.71 21.73 30.25
C TYR A 77 -17.03 20.95 30.13
N GLY A 78 -17.18 19.83 30.83
CA GLY A 78 -18.44 19.10 30.96
C GLY A 78 -19.49 19.87 31.76
N TYR A 79 -19.08 20.55 32.84
CA TYR A 79 -19.98 21.34 33.69
C TYR A 79 -20.05 22.83 33.34
N SER A 80 -19.09 23.37 32.57
CA SER A 80 -19.08 24.80 32.24
C SER A 80 -19.79 25.12 30.91
N LYS A 81 -20.67 26.14 30.94
CA LYS A 81 -21.26 26.74 29.73
C LYS A 81 -20.30 27.65 28.98
N ARG A 82 -19.22 28.13 29.62
CA ARG A 82 -18.20 29.03 29.04
C ARG A 82 -16.81 28.41 29.18
N LYS A 83 -16.11 28.23 28.07
CA LYS A 83 -14.78 27.63 27.93
C LYS A 83 -13.66 28.67 28.04
N LYS A 84 -13.89 29.87 27.50
CA LYS A 84 -12.84 30.89 27.33
C LYS A 84 -12.23 31.40 28.64
N PRO A 85 -12.99 31.72 29.71
CA PRO A 85 -12.39 32.27 30.94
C PRO A 85 -11.38 31.33 31.59
N PHE A 86 -11.73 30.04 31.69
CA PHE A 86 -10.82 29.03 32.23
C PHE A 86 -9.61 28.82 31.34
N PHE A 87 -9.82 28.73 30.02
CA PHE A 87 -8.72 28.62 29.05
C PHE A 87 -7.70 29.75 29.22
N VAL A 88 -8.18 31.00 29.23
CA VAL A 88 -7.32 32.18 29.36
C VAL A 88 -6.59 32.20 30.70
N ALA A 89 -7.28 31.93 31.82
CA ALA A 89 -6.67 31.94 33.14
C ALA A 89 -5.56 30.87 33.27
N ALA A 90 -5.87 29.63 32.89
CA ALA A 90 -4.91 28.52 32.97
C ALA A 90 -3.70 28.74 32.05
N HIS A 91 -3.94 29.19 30.81
CA HIS A 91 -2.85 29.45 29.88
C HIS A 91 -2.04 30.69 30.26
N LEU A 92 -2.64 31.73 30.84
CA LEU A 92 -1.89 32.88 31.33
C LEU A 92 -0.94 32.49 32.46
N ILE A 93 -1.39 31.67 33.42
CA ILE A 93 -0.53 31.11 34.48
C ILE A 93 0.62 30.29 33.86
N HIS A 94 0.29 29.41 32.91
CA HIS A 94 1.27 28.61 32.19
C HIS A 94 2.36 29.49 31.54
N ARG A 95 1.98 30.55 30.82
CA ARG A 95 2.93 31.49 30.18
C ARG A 95 3.75 32.28 31.20
N LEU A 96 3.12 32.84 32.24
CA LEU A 96 3.81 33.62 33.26
C LEU A 96 4.86 32.79 34.00
N LEU A 97 4.58 31.53 34.31
CA LEU A 97 5.54 30.64 34.96
C LEU A 97 6.75 30.30 34.08
N THR A 98 6.68 30.47 32.75
CA THR A 98 7.86 30.28 31.89
C THR A 98 8.87 31.43 31.97
N ILE A 99 8.52 32.56 32.60
CA ILE A 99 9.47 33.66 32.82
C ILE A 99 10.67 33.24 33.67
N PHE A 100 10.49 32.21 34.53
CA PHE A 100 11.58 31.66 35.33
C PHE A 100 12.69 31.03 34.48
N ILE A 101 12.39 30.61 33.25
CA ILE A 101 13.41 30.13 32.29
C ILE A 101 14.31 31.30 31.86
N ALA A 102 13.72 32.44 31.48
CA ALA A 102 14.46 33.65 31.13
C ALA A 102 15.22 34.22 32.36
N ALA A 103 14.59 34.21 33.53
CA ALA A 103 15.22 34.65 34.78
C ALA A 103 16.44 33.79 35.13
N ALA A 104 16.37 32.47 34.95
CA ALA A 104 17.51 31.57 35.14
C ALA A 104 18.70 31.97 34.25
N ALA A 105 18.44 32.34 33.00
CA ALA A 105 19.48 32.79 32.08
C ALA A 105 20.10 34.12 32.52
N PHE A 106 19.29 35.13 32.87
CA PHE A 106 19.82 36.43 33.31
C PHE A 106 20.55 36.38 34.65
N VAL A 107 20.06 35.58 35.61
CA VAL A 107 20.76 35.39 36.89
C VAL A 107 22.12 34.75 36.66
N ALA A 108 22.20 33.74 35.79
CA ALA A 108 23.48 33.15 35.40
C ALA A 108 24.38 34.14 34.65
N ALA A 109 23.81 34.98 33.77
CA ALA A 109 24.52 36.02 33.03
C ALA A 109 25.13 37.09 33.95
N ALA A 110 24.46 37.41 35.05
CA ALA A 110 24.91 38.34 36.07
C ALA A 110 25.92 37.73 37.07
N GLY A 111 26.36 36.47 36.85
CA GLY A 111 27.28 35.76 37.74
C GLY A 111 26.63 35.15 38.98
N GLY A 112 25.30 35.06 39.02
CA GLY A 112 24.54 34.41 40.09
C GLY A 112 24.65 32.88 40.08
N ASP A 113 24.18 32.26 41.16
CA ASP A 113 24.18 30.80 41.33
C ASP A 113 23.32 30.11 40.26
N ARG A 114 23.97 29.34 39.37
CA ARG A 114 23.32 28.59 38.29
C ARG A 114 22.37 27.50 38.83
N SER A 115 22.64 26.97 40.03
CA SER A 115 21.80 25.92 40.63
C SER A 115 20.42 26.44 41.03
N TRP A 116 20.30 27.75 41.31
CA TRP A 116 18.99 28.40 41.49
C TRP A 116 18.15 28.29 40.22
N GLY A 117 18.73 28.58 39.06
CA GLY A 117 18.03 28.52 37.77
C GLY A 117 17.48 27.12 37.49
N THR A 118 18.30 26.09 37.70
CA THR A 118 17.88 24.68 37.56
C THR A 118 16.74 24.33 38.51
N ARG A 119 16.82 24.71 39.79
CA ARG A 119 15.74 24.47 40.78
C ARG A 119 14.45 25.21 40.42
N ALA A 120 14.56 26.47 40.00
CA ALA A 120 13.41 27.29 39.61
C ALA A 120 12.68 26.68 38.41
N ILE A 121 13.41 26.24 37.39
CA ILE A 121 12.86 25.57 36.21
C ILE A 121 12.19 24.24 36.60
N LEU A 122 12.84 23.43 37.45
CA LEU A 122 12.32 22.13 37.89
C LEU A 122 10.98 22.23 38.65
N ILE A 123 10.69 23.37 39.27
CA ILE A 123 9.44 23.61 39.99
C ILE A 123 8.43 24.33 39.08
N ALA A 124 8.81 25.45 38.48
CA ALA A 124 7.89 26.32 37.75
C ALA A 124 7.35 25.68 36.47
N VAL A 125 8.19 24.95 35.71
CA VAL A 125 7.79 24.39 34.41
C VAL A 125 6.80 23.24 34.57
N PRO A 126 6.96 22.27 35.50
CA PRO A 126 5.92 21.28 35.75
C PRO A 126 4.58 21.86 36.21
N ILE A 127 4.59 22.83 37.13
CA ILE A 127 3.36 23.51 37.56
C ILE A 127 2.69 24.19 36.37
N SER A 128 3.49 24.89 35.55
CA SER A 128 3.05 25.53 34.33
C SER A 128 2.34 24.54 33.38
N TRP A 129 2.91 23.36 33.14
CA TRP A 129 2.34 22.34 32.27
C TRP A 129 1.10 21.65 32.85
N ALA A 130 0.98 21.54 34.17
CA ALA A 130 -0.25 21.05 34.80
C ALA A 130 -1.45 21.95 34.47
N PHE A 131 -1.28 23.28 34.52
CA PHE A 131 -2.33 24.22 34.12
C PHE A 131 -2.66 24.15 32.63
N MET A 132 -1.66 24.01 31.76
CA MET A 132 -1.88 23.81 30.33
C MET A 132 -2.70 22.54 30.07
N ASN A 133 -2.31 21.40 30.65
CA ASN A 133 -2.98 20.12 30.49
C ASN A 133 -4.42 20.14 31.04
N ALA A 134 -4.67 20.82 32.17
CA ALA A 134 -6.03 20.99 32.72
C ALA A 134 -6.99 21.73 31.77
N SER A 135 -6.46 22.52 30.84
CA SER A 135 -7.20 23.40 29.95
C SER A 135 -7.15 22.98 28.46
N ALA A 136 -6.30 22.03 28.09
CA ALA A 136 -5.93 21.78 26.69
C ALA A 136 -7.13 21.41 25.78
N ALA A 137 -8.09 20.63 26.28
CA ALA A 137 -9.27 20.22 25.49
C ALA A 137 -10.22 21.37 25.14
N GLY A 138 -10.18 22.47 25.91
CA GLY A 138 -11.12 23.59 25.77
C GLY A 138 -10.94 24.39 24.49
N TRP A 139 -9.70 24.56 24.04
CA TRP A 139 -9.39 25.35 22.85
C TRP A 139 -9.96 24.71 21.58
N TRP A 140 -9.70 23.41 21.39
CA TRP A 140 -10.23 22.65 20.25
C TRP A 140 -11.75 22.76 20.16
N SER A 141 -12.40 22.62 21.30
CA SER A 141 -13.85 22.70 21.41
C SER A 141 -14.36 24.13 21.14
N TRP A 142 -13.67 25.17 21.62
CA TRP A 142 -14.07 26.56 21.42
C TRP A 142 -13.90 27.03 19.97
N ILE A 143 -12.77 26.71 19.33
CA ILE A 143 -12.52 27.08 17.93
C ILE A 143 -13.46 26.33 16.98
N ALA A 144 -13.79 25.07 17.27
CA ALA A 144 -14.74 24.29 16.47
C ALA A 144 -16.15 24.92 16.46
N ASP A 145 -16.56 25.54 17.58
CA ASP A 145 -17.86 26.21 17.69
C ASP A 145 -17.92 27.51 16.85
N ILE A 146 -16.78 28.19 16.66
CA ILE A 146 -16.68 29.43 15.87
C ILE A 146 -16.62 29.15 14.37
N ILE A 147 -15.82 28.16 13.97
CA ILE A 147 -15.45 27.97 12.57
C ILE A 147 -16.46 27.03 11.89
N PRO A 148 -17.21 27.52 10.87
CA PRO A 148 -18.17 26.71 10.17
C PRO A 148 -17.52 25.47 9.55
N GLU A 149 -18.23 24.35 9.61
CA GLU A 149 -17.75 23.05 9.14
C GLU A 149 -17.25 23.10 7.69
N LYS A 150 -17.96 23.82 6.81
CA LYS A 150 -17.60 23.99 5.39
C LYS A 150 -16.22 24.62 5.13
N VAL A 151 -15.74 25.50 6.01
CA VAL A 151 -14.45 26.22 5.83
C VAL A 151 -13.37 25.75 6.81
N ARG A 152 -13.70 24.82 7.71
CA ARG A 152 -12.84 24.38 8.80
C ARG A 152 -11.54 23.78 8.30
N GLY A 153 -11.59 22.89 7.31
CA GLY A 153 -10.39 22.26 6.74
C GLY A 153 -9.42 23.29 6.14
N SER A 154 -9.91 24.16 5.24
CA SER A 154 -9.09 25.21 4.62
C SER A 154 -8.48 26.18 5.63
N PHE A 155 -9.22 26.52 6.69
CA PHE A 155 -8.70 27.34 7.78
C PHE A 155 -7.54 26.66 8.52
N PHE A 156 -7.73 25.42 8.99
CA PHE A 156 -6.72 24.72 9.76
C PHE A 156 -5.48 24.39 8.93
N LEU A 157 -5.64 24.12 7.64
CA LEU A 157 -4.53 23.97 6.71
C LEU A 157 -3.70 25.26 6.63
N LYS A 158 -4.34 26.40 6.30
CA LYS A 158 -3.66 27.71 6.23
C LYS A 158 -2.97 28.09 7.54
N ARG A 159 -3.67 27.88 8.67
CA ARG A 159 -3.13 28.14 10.00
C ARG A 159 -1.88 27.29 10.28
N SER A 160 -1.94 25.99 9.98
CA SER A 160 -0.82 25.07 10.24
C SER A 160 0.38 25.36 9.34
N SER A 161 0.16 25.69 8.06
CA SER A 161 1.24 26.13 7.17
C SER A 161 1.95 27.38 7.69
N LEU A 162 1.20 28.40 8.12
CA LEU A 162 1.79 29.63 8.66
C LEU A 162 2.59 29.37 9.94
N VAL A 163 2.02 28.57 10.85
CA VAL A 163 2.69 28.14 12.09
C VAL A 163 4.00 27.43 11.79
N ASN A 164 4.02 26.49 10.84
CA ASN A 164 5.22 25.74 10.49
C ASN A 164 6.32 26.65 9.89
N VAL A 165 5.96 27.63 9.06
CA VAL A 165 6.94 28.60 8.52
C VAL A 165 7.57 29.41 9.66
N VAL A 166 6.75 29.94 10.58
CA VAL A 166 7.26 30.69 11.75
C VAL A 166 8.14 29.79 12.61
N ASN A 167 7.73 28.53 12.83
CA ASN A 167 8.48 27.55 13.61
C ASN A 167 9.90 27.32 13.05
N VAL A 168 10.00 27.02 11.75
CA VAL A 168 11.27 26.75 11.06
C VAL A 168 12.18 27.98 11.10
N VAL A 169 11.64 29.15 10.77
CA VAL A 169 12.42 30.40 10.73
C VAL A 169 12.91 30.77 12.13
N TRP A 170 12.02 30.79 13.12
CA TRP A 170 12.37 31.19 14.48
C TRP A 170 13.36 30.22 15.13
N PHE A 171 13.17 28.91 14.97
CA PHE A 171 14.10 27.93 15.52
C PHE A 171 15.49 28.04 14.89
N PHE A 172 15.56 28.17 13.56
CA PHE A 172 16.82 28.35 12.86
C PHE A 172 17.55 29.62 13.34
N LEU A 173 16.86 30.76 13.37
CA LEU A 173 17.44 32.01 13.85
C LEU A 173 17.90 31.91 15.30
N ALA A 174 17.06 31.40 16.21
CA ALA A 174 17.43 31.24 17.62
C ALA A 174 18.67 30.35 17.79
N SER A 175 18.76 29.25 17.04
CA SER A 175 19.92 28.36 17.08
C SER A 175 21.19 28.98 16.50
N MET A 176 21.08 29.77 15.43
CA MET A 176 22.20 30.44 14.78
C MET A 176 22.73 31.60 15.62
N PHE A 177 21.84 32.37 16.25
CA PHE A 177 22.23 33.50 17.09
C PHE A 177 23.06 33.07 18.31
N LEU A 178 22.86 31.86 18.81
CA LEU A 178 23.61 31.31 19.94
C LEU A 178 25.09 31.07 19.62
N ASP A 179 25.46 30.90 18.35
CA ASP A 179 26.86 30.63 17.97
C ASP A 179 27.73 31.90 17.88
N PHE A 180 27.13 33.09 17.81
CA PHE A 180 27.90 34.34 17.77
C PHE A 180 28.47 34.74 19.13
N PHE A 181 28.04 34.11 20.23
CA PHE A 181 28.38 34.51 21.59
C PHE A 181 28.77 33.30 22.43
N GLU A 182 30.01 33.29 22.91
CA GLU A 182 30.55 32.22 23.77
C GLU A 182 30.73 32.69 25.22
N GLY A 183 30.90 31.72 26.13
CA GLY A 183 31.17 32.00 27.54
C GLY A 183 30.03 32.73 28.26
N PRO A 184 30.32 33.66 29.19
CA PRO A 184 29.29 34.37 29.95
C PRO A 184 28.29 35.16 29.09
N ALA A 185 28.71 35.61 27.89
CA ALA A 185 27.85 36.34 26.97
C ALA A 185 26.70 35.48 26.41
N ALA A 186 26.89 34.16 26.30
CA ALA A 186 25.87 33.23 25.83
C ALA A 186 24.60 33.28 26.69
N PHE A 187 24.74 33.44 28.02
CA PHE A 187 23.60 33.54 28.94
C PHE A 187 22.71 34.76 28.67
N TRP A 188 23.29 35.88 28.24
CA TRP A 188 22.52 37.05 27.81
C TRP A 188 21.68 36.77 26.58
N VAL A 189 22.23 36.01 25.62
CA VAL A 189 21.52 35.60 24.40
C VAL A 189 20.40 34.62 24.72
N TYR A 190 20.66 33.60 25.54
CA TYR A 190 19.61 32.70 26.05
C TYR A 190 18.51 33.50 26.77
N GLY A 191 18.88 34.45 27.63
CA GLY A 191 17.93 35.33 28.32
C GLY A 191 17.07 36.14 27.35
N ALA A 192 17.66 36.72 26.31
CA ALA A 192 16.92 37.44 25.27
C ALA A 192 15.98 36.51 24.50
N ILE A 193 16.44 35.34 24.04
CA ILE A 193 15.64 34.36 23.31
C ILE A 193 14.44 33.90 24.15
N PHE A 194 14.65 33.52 25.41
CA PHE A 194 13.57 33.09 26.31
C PHE A 194 12.63 34.23 26.67
N THR A 195 13.13 35.47 26.77
CA THR A 195 12.28 36.65 27.00
C THR A 195 11.36 36.91 25.82
N ILE A 196 11.89 36.88 24.59
CA ILE A 196 11.08 36.99 23.37
C ILE A 196 10.00 35.91 23.37
N GLY A 197 10.38 34.65 23.64
CA GLY A 197 9.44 33.54 23.77
C GLY A 197 8.37 33.78 24.84
N ALA A 198 8.76 34.14 26.06
CA ALA A 198 7.86 34.40 27.18
C ALA A 198 6.88 35.54 26.89
N VAL A 199 7.36 36.67 26.34
CA VAL A 199 6.55 37.83 25.96
C VAL A 199 5.59 37.45 24.83
N SER A 200 6.06 36.81 23.76
CA SER A 200 5.18 36.32 22.68
C SER A 200 4.10 35.39 23.21
N GLY A 201 4.44 34.51 24.16
CA GLY A 201 3.49 33.61 24.80
C GLY A 201 2.41 34.33 25.61
N VAL A 202 2.76 35.37 26.37
CA VAL A 202 1.78 36.20 27.09
C VAL A 202 0.90 36.98 26.13
N VAL A 203 1.50 37.60 25.09
CA VAL A 203 0.76 38.34 24.06
C VAL A 203 -0.21 37.43 23.31
N ASP A 204 0.17 36.20 22.98
CA ASP A 204 -0.73 35.17 22.42
C ASP A 204 -2.01 35.02 23.26
N ILE A 205 -1.88 34.78 24.56
CA ILE A 205 -3.05 34.57 25.43
C ILE A 205 -3.88 35.84 25.61
N ILE A 206 -3.24 37.03 25.66
CA ILE A 206 -3.95 38.32 25.65
C ILE A 206 -4.74 38.48 24.35
N LEU A 207 -4.18 38.13 23.19
CA LEU A 207 -4.87 38.24 21.92
C LEU A 207 -6.04 37.26 21.78
N ASN A 208 -5.99 36.10 22.44
CA ASN A 208 -7.13 35.19 22.54
C ASN A 208 -8.34 35.81 23.29
N LEU A 209 -8.14 36.85 24.12
CA LEU A 209 -9.26 37.60 24.73
C LEU A 209 -10.13 38.31 23.70
N PHE A 210 -9.63 38.56 22.49
CA PHE A 210 -10.41 39.22 21.43
C PHE A 210 -11.14 38.24 20.51
N ILE A 211 -10.86 36.94 20.62
CA ILE A 211 -11.61 35.93 19.88
C ILE A 211 -12.98 35.77 20.57
N PRO A 212 -14.11 35.88 19.84
CA PRO A 212 -15.44 35.80 20.43
C PRO A 212 -15.72 34.38 20.94
N GLU A 213 -16.52 34.26 22.00
CA GLU A 213 -17.06 32.99 22.48
C GLU A 213 -18.54 32.93 22.11
N PRO A 214 -18.98 31.98 21.26
CA PRO A 214 -20.40 31.83 20.95
C PRO A 214 -21.17 31.36 22.19
N GLU A 215 -22.37 31.89 22.41
CA GLU A 215 -23.27 31.41 23.47
C GLU A 215 -23.67 29.96 23.17
N GLY A 216 -23.36 29.05 24.10
CA GLY A 216 -23.52 27.60 23.91
C GLY A 216 -24.98 27.15 23.87
N GLU A 217 -25.26 26.09 23.10
CA GLU A 217 -26.50 25.31 23.19
C GLU A 217 -26.67 24.69 24.59
N GLU A 218 -27.92 24.38 24.96
CA GLU A 218 -28.18 23.39 26.02
C GLU A 218 -27.59 22.05 25.57
N ARG A 219 -26.38 21.74 26.04
CA ARG A 219 -25.78 20.43 25.82
C ARG A 219 -26.55 19.39 26.62
N ALA A 220 -26.65 18.18 26.07
CA ALA A 220 -27.09 17.00 26.81
C ALA A 220 -26.36 16.92 28.16
N SER A 221 -27.05 16.52 29.21
CA SER A 221 -26.50 16.43 30.57
C SER A 221 -25.22 15.61 30.55
N PHE A 222 -24.08 16.22 30.91
CA PHE A 222 -22.83 15.52 31.10
C PHE A 222 -22.97 14.58 32.31
N GLU A 223 -22.81 13.28 32.09
CA GLU A 223 -22.74 12.30 33.16
C GLU A 223 -21.27 11.97 33.46
N ALA A 224 -20.88 12.05 34.74
CA ALA A 224 -19.51 11.75 35.15
C ALA A 224 -19.07 10.31 34.79
N ALA A 225 -20.02 9.39 34.61
CA ALA A 225 -19.78 8.02 34.18
C ALA A 225 -19.23 7.92 32.75
N ASP A 226 -19.61 8.85 31.86
CA ASP A 226 -19.13 8.89 30.47
C ASP A 226 -17.63 9.15 30.42
N ALA A 227 -17.05 9.82 31.43
CA ALA A 227 -15.63 10.06 31.51
C ALA A 227 -14.81 8.76 31.51
N PHE A 228 -15.35 7.64 31.99
CA PHE A 228 -14.64 6.36 32.11
C PHE A 228 -15.00 5.34 31.02
N GLU A 229 -15.87 5.70 30.06
CA GLU A 229 -16.18 4.86 28.90
C GLU A 229 -14.93 4.36 28.15
N PRO A 230 -13.88 5.17 27.90
CA PRO A 230 -12.71 4.72 27.15
C PRO A 230 -11.99 3.53 27.80
N LEU A 231 -12.01 3.46 29.13
CA LEU A 231 -11.38 2.38 29.89
C LEU A 231 -12.12 1.04 29.77
N LYS A 232 -13.35 1.04 29.24
CA LYS A 232 -14.09 -0.20 28.97
C LYS A 232 -13.67 -0.85 27.65
N ASN A 233 -12.95 -0.12 26.78
CA ASN A 233 -12.50 -0.64 25.49
C ASN A 233 -11.07 -1.19 25.60
N PRO A 234 -10.87 -2.54 25.63
CA PRO A 234 -9.56 -3.14 25.81
C PRO A 234 -8.62 -2.88 24.62
N ASN A 235 -9.17 -2.71 23.42
CA ASN A 235 -8.38 -2.41 22.22
C ASN A 235 -7.81 -0.99 22.30
N PHE A 236 -8.62 -0.03 22.75
CA PHE A 236 -8.18 1.35 22.99
C PHE A 236 -7.09 1.45 24.07
N ILE A 237 -7.25 0.75 25.19
CA ILE A 237 -6.23 0.71 26.25
C ILE A 237 -4.93 0.10 25.71
N SER A 238 -5.02 -1.06 25.04
CA SER A 238 -3.85 -1.75 24.50
C SER A 238 -3.08 -0.86 23.51
N PHE A 239 -3.81 -0.17 22.63
CA PHE A 239 -3.24 0.83 21.73
C PHE A 239 -2.55 1.98 22.48
N SER A 240 -3.24 2.60 23.45
CA SER A 240 -2.71 3.73 24.22
C SER A 240 -1.44 3.36 25.00
N VAL A 241 -1.43 2.17 25.61
CA VAL A 241 -0.25 1.65 26.33
C VAL A 241 0.89 1.37 25.35
N ALA A 242 0.62 0.75 24.20
CA ALA A 242 1.65 0.47 23.20
C ALA A 242 2.32 1.75 22.67
N VAL A 243 1.52 2.80 22.40
CA VAL A 243 2.04 4.13 22.04
C VAL A 243 2.83 4.74 23.20
N GLY A 244 2.36 4.62 24.44
CA GLY A 244 3.07 5.04 25.63
C GLY A 244 4.45 4.40 25.75
N ILE A 245 4.57 3.09 25.48
CA ILE A 245 5.85 2.36 25.47
C ILE A 245 6.74 2.84 24.31
N ALA A 246 6.18 3.08 23.11
CA ALA A 246 6.95 3.66 22.00
C ALA A 246 7.56 5.03 22.37
N ILE A 247 6.78 5.91 22.98
CA ILE A 247 7.25 7.23 23.41
C ILE A 247 8.21 7.12 24.61
N PHE A 248 7.99 6.17 25.52
CA PHE A 248 8.97 5.83 26.56
C PHE A 248 10.34 5.51 25.93
N SER A 249 10.37 4.64 24.92
CA SER A 249 11.57 4.24 24.19
C SER A 249 12.28 5.43 23.56
N ILE A 250 11.53 6.34 22.91
CA ILE A 250 12.05 7.58 22.32
C ILE A 250 12.65 8.49 23.41
N ASN A 251 11.94 8.64 24.52
CA ASN A 251 12.29 9.53 25.64
C ASN A 251 13.53 9.07 26.43
N LEU A 252 13.96 7.82 26.31
CA LEU A 252 15.25 7.37 26.86
C LEU A 252 16.43 8.23 26.37
N VAL A 253 16.39 8.70 25.12
CA VAL A 253 17.54 9.37 24.51
C VAL A 253 17.25 10.74 23.92
N ALA A 254 16.02 10.99 23.41
CA ALA A 254 15.69 12.22 22.68
C ALA A 254 16.02 13.53 23.43
N PRO A 255 15.75 13.69 24.74
CA PRO A 255 16.09 14.91 25.48
C PRO A 255 17.60 15.21 25.52
N PHE A 256 18.43 14.19 25.31
CA PHE A 256 19.88 14.24 25.47
C PHE A 256 20.62 14.34 24.13
N GLN A 257 19.94 14.17 22.99
CA GLN A 257 20.55 14.21 21.66
C GLN A 257 21.13 15.58 21.32
N ALA A 258 20.36 16.66 21.51
CA ALA A 258 20.85 18.01 21.22
C ALA A 258 22.03 18.41 22.12
N PRO A 259 21.97 18.22 23.45
CA PRO A 259 23.13 18.39 24.32
C PRO A 259 24.37 17.59 23.89
N PHE A 260 24.19 16.35 23.43
CA PHE A 260 25.29 15.50 22.95
C PHE A 260 25.95 16.03 21.67
N VAL A 261 25.15 16.53 20.72
CA VAL A 261 25.63 17.04 19.41
C VAL A 261 26.46 18.31 19.57
N VAL A 262 26.06 19.21 20.47
CA VAL A 262 26.74 20.50 20.65
C VAL A 262 27.81 20.48 21.73
N ASP A 263 27.99 19.36 22.43
CA ASP A 263 29.01 19.20 23.46
C ASP A 263 30.42 19.32 22.86
N PRO A 264 31.22 20.35 23.22
CA PRO A 264 32.56 20.58 22.68
C PRO A 264 33.54 19.44 22.96
N GLU A 265 33.33 18.67 24.04
CA GLU A 265 34.19 17.55 24.41
C GLU A 265 33.88 16.28 23.61
N ARG A 266 32.75 16.26 22.86
CA ARG A 266 32.27 15.12 22.09
C ARG A 266 32.26 15.42 20.60
N VAL A 267 31.14 15.94 20.10
CA VAL A 267 30.93 16.22 18.67
C VAL A 267 31.31 17.66 18.35
N GLY A 268 31.00 18.60 19.25
CA GLY A 268 31.33 20.01 19.12
C GLY A 268 30.67 20.71 17.93
N ALA A 269 29.51 20.25 17.49
CA ALA A 269 28.80 20.90 16.40
C ALA A 269 28.25 22.27 16.87
N PRO A 270 28.39 23.35 16.08
CA PRO A 270 27.73 24.63 16.36
C PRO A 270 26.21 24.46 16.53
N ASN A 271 25.57 25.28 17.37
CA ASN A 271 24.13 25.22 17.62
C ASN A 271 23.31 25.41 16.35
N THR A 272 23.84 26.15 15.36
CA THR A 272 23.26 26.32 14.02
C THR A 272 22.91 24.97 13.37
N TRP A 273 23.65 23.90 13.66
CA TRP A 273 23.35 22.58 13.14
C TRP A 273 22.05 21.99 13.68
N LEU A 274 21.64 22.31 14.90
CA LEU A 274 20.32 21.95 15.41
C LEU A 274 19.23 22.60 14.53
N GLY A 275 19.41 23.89 14.20
CA GLY A 275 18.54 24.61 13.27
C GLY A 275 18.49 23.98 11.88
N ILE A 276 19.65 23.72 11.27
CA ILE A 276 19.76 23.07 9.96
C ILE A 276 19.04 21.73 9.96
N MET A 277 19.29 20.90 10.98
CA MET A 277 18.64 19.60 11.13
C MET A 277 17.12 19.70 11.19
N PHE A 278 16.62 20.68 11.95
CA PHE A 278 15.19 20.92 12.08
C PHE A 278 14.58 21.36 10.76
N VAL A 279 15.19 22.34 10.07
CA VAL A 279 14.77 22.80 8.74
C VAL A 279 14.66 21.63 7.76
N ILE A 280 15.71 20.81 7.66
CA ILE A 280 15.73 19.63 6.77
C ILE A 280 14.59 18.68 7.13
N SER A 281 14.47 18.29 8.41
CA SER A 281 13.45 17.34 8.85
C SER A 281 12.01 17.84 8.59
N GLN A 282 11.75 19.14 8.80
CA GLN A 282 10.43 19.74 8.59
C GLN A 282 10.09 19.89 7.11
N LEU A 283 11.05 20.26 6.26
CA LEU A 283 10.83 20.31 4.82
C LEU A 283 10.55 18.91 4.26
N THR A 284 11.32 17.90 4.67
CA THR A 284 11.04 16.51 4.29
C THR A 284 9.67 16.06 4.80
N TRP A 285 9.31 16.40 6.04
CA TRP A 285 7.98 16.09 6.60
C TRP A 285 6.87 16.67 5.73
N VAL A 286 6.92 17.96 5.39
CA VAL A 286 5.88 18.64 4.59
C VAL A 286 5.71 17.99 3.22
N LEU A 287 6.80 17.55 2.59
CA LEU A 287 6.76 16.89 1.29
C LEU A 287 6.16 15.47 1.36
N VAL A 288 6.41 14.73 2.44
CA VAL A 288 6.11 13.29 2.53
C VAL A 288 4.83 13.00 3.33
N ALA A 289 4.42 13.87 4.26
CA ALA A 289 3.22 13.64 5.08
C ALA A 289 1.93 13.42 4.27
N PRO A 290 1.65 14.15 3.17
CA PRO A 290 0.48 13.88 2.33
C PRO A 290 0.47 12.46 1.75
N PHE A 291 1.65 11.96 1.31
CA PHE A 291 1.80 10.60 0.83
C PHE A 291 1.42 9.57 1.91
N TRP A 292 1.95 9.73 3.13
CA TRP A 292 1.58 8.85 4.24
C TRP A 292 0.09 8.92 4.58
N GLY A 293 -0.53 10.10 4.48
CA GLY A 293 -1.97 10.27 4.65
C GLY A 293 -2.78 9.44 3.65
N THR A 294 -2.45 9.51 2.36
CA THR A 294 -3.10 8.69 1.33
C THR A 294 -2.91 7.20 1.57
N VAL A 295 -1.70 6.77 1.92
CA VAL A 295 -1.42 5.36 2.23
C VAL A 295 -2.25 4.89 3.44
N MET A 296 -2.39 5.72 4.48
CA MET A 296 -3.22 5.42 5.65
C MET A 296 -4.70 5.28 5.28
N ASP A 297 -5.22 6.16 4.41
CA ASP A 297 -6.63 6.14 4.02
C ASP A 297 -6.97 4.94 3.14
N LYS A 298 -6.04 4.51 2.27
CA LYS A 298 -6.26 3.40 1.32
C LYS A 298 -5.94 2.03 1.92
N TRP A 299 -4.87 1.91 2.71
CA TRP A 299 -4.36 0.62 3.21
C TRP A 299 -4.41 0.47 4.74
N GLY A 300 -4.94 1.46 5.45
CA GLY A 300 -5.10 1.48 6.91
C GLY A 300 -3.94 2.13 7.65
N ARG A 301 -4.20 2.61 8.87
CA ARG A 301 -3.26 3.44 9.64
C ARG A 301 -2.22 2.58 10.36
N LYS A 302 -2.64 1.43 10.89
CA LYS A 302 -1.74 0.52 11.63
C LYS A 302 -0.43 0.18 10.90
N PRO A 303 -0.42 -0.34 9.66
CA PRO A 303 0.83 -0.71 9.00
C PRO A 303 1.76 0.49 8.80
N VAL A 304 1.19 1.66 8.54
CA VAL A 304 1.94 2.92 8.41
C VAL A 304 2.55 3.36 9.74
N VAL A 305 1.81 3.27 10.85
CA VAL A 305 2.33 3.58 12.20
C VAL A 305 3.50 2.65 12.56
N VAL A 306 3.35 1.34 12.29
CA VAL A 306 4.38 0.34 12.59
C VAL A 306 5.65 0.61 11.77
N LEU A 307 5.51 0.91 10.49
CA LEU A 307 6.63 1.31 9.63
C LEU A 307 7.24 2.63 10.11
N GLY A 308 6.41 3.58 10.51
CA GLY A 308 6.81 4.86 11.05
C GLY A 308 7.70 4.74 12.28
N CYS A 309 7.47 3.77 13.17
CA CYS A 309 8.33 3.52 14.34
C CYS A 309 9.82 3.37 13.96
N MET A 310 10.10 2.90 12.74
CA MET A 310 11.46 2.72 12.23
C MET A 310 12.18 4.04 11.92
N PHE A 311 11.55 5.21 12.06
CA PHE A 311 12.24 6.49 11.96
C PHE A 311 13.43 6.58 12.92
N THR A 312 13.35 5.90 14.08
CA THR A 312 14.44 5.82 15.05
C THR A 312 15.68 5.05 14.54
N LEU A 313 15.56 4.26 13.47
CA LEU A 313 16.73 3.67 12.80
C LEU A 313 17.63 4.74 12.17
N SER A 314 17.08 5.90 11.78
CA SER A 314 17.92 7.03 11.34
C SER A 314 18.90 7.46 12.43
N TRP A 315 18.60 7.20 13.71
CA TRP A 315 19.48 7.54 14.82
C TRP A 315 20.72 6.65 14.93
N VAL A 316 20.82 5.58 14.14
CA VAL A 316 22.08 4.82 13.99
C VAL A 316 23.22 5.74 13.53
N GLY A 317 22.92 6.81 12.79
CA GLY A 317 23.91 7.82 12.42
C GLY A 317 24.64 8.47 13.61
N TYR A 318 24.01 8.55 14.79
CA TYR A 318 24.66 9.12 15.99
C TYR A 318 25.89 8.34 16.45
N PHE A 319 25.97 7.03 16.16
CA PHE A 319 27.12 6.18 16.51
C PHE A 319 28.40 6.54 15.74
N PHE A 320 28.26 7.25 14.63
CA PHE A 320 29.35 7.60 13.73
C PHE A 320 29.67 9.10 13.76
N LEU A 321 29.05 9.85 14.68
CA LEU A 321 29.31 11.26 14.86
C LEU A 321 30.68 11.50 15.50
N THR A 322 31.46 12.32 14.83
CA THR A 322 32.76 12.83 15.27
C THR A 322 32.85 14.29 14.82
N PRO A 323 33.80 15.08 15.32
CA PRO A 323 34.06 16.44 14.84
C PRO A 323 34.32 16.55 13.33
N ARG A 324 34.65 15.46 12.65
CA ARG A 324 34.88 15.43 11.19
C ARG A 324 33.68 14.96 10.39
N THR A 325 32.72 14.28 11.02
CA THR A 325 31.66 13.55 10.31
C THR A 325 30.27 14.16 10.49
N PHE A 326 30.07 15.02 11.49
CA PHE A 326 28.75 15.56 11.80
C PHE A 326 28.12 16.36 10.64
N THR A 327 28.94 17.05 9.84
CA THR A 327 28.45 17.91 8.74
C THR A 327 27.70 17.15 7.65
N PHE A 328 28.03 15.88 7.42
CA PHE A 328 27.32 15.03 6.45
C PHE A 328 26.36 14.04 7.09
N LEU A 329 26.60 13.59 8.33
CA LEU A 329 25.71 12.65 9.01
C LEU A 329 24.43 13.31 9.55
N LEU A 330 24.52 14.52 10.12
CA LEU A 330 23.34 15.19 10.69
C LEU A 330 22.24 15.45 9.64
N PRO A 331 22.54 15.92 8.40
CA PRO A 331 21.55 15.99 7.33
C PRO A 331 20.88 14.65 7.00
N LEU A 332 21.65 13.56 6.93
CA LEU A 332 21.12 12.22 6.62
C LEU A 332 20.18 11.72 7.72
N ILE A 333 20.54 11.95 8.98
CA ILE A 333 19.69 11.65 10.14
C ILE A 333 18.38 12.44 10.06
N SER A 334 18.46 13.74 9.73
CA SER A 334 17.29 14.61 9.58
C SER A 334 16.37 14.21 8.43
N ILE A 335 16.92 13.83 7.26
CA ILE A 335 16.12 13.34 6.13
C ILE A 335 15.43 12.03 6.52
N GLY A 336 16.17 11.08 7.11
CA GLY A 336 15.60 9.80 7.56
C GLY A 336 14.49 9.98 8.59
N THR A 337 14.67 10.91 9.53
CA THR A 337 13.63 11.28 10.50
C THR A 337 12.44 11.91 9.78
N GLY A 338 12.64 12.91 8.92
CA GLY A 338 11.56 13.59 8.21
C GLY A 338 10.76 12.70 7.25
N LEU A 339 11.39 11.64 6.70
CA LEU A 339 10.73 10.68 5.81
C LEU A 339 9.75 9.76 6.56
N LEU A 340 10.13 9.28 7.75
CA LEU A 340 9.38 8.23 8.47
C LEU A 340 8.62 8.74 9.71
N ALA A 341 9.08 9.81 10.35
CA ALA A 341 8.40 10.36 11.54
C ALA A 341 6.94 10.79 11.29
N PRO A 342 6.53 11.34 10.12
CA PRO A 342 5.14 11.66 9.86
C PRO A 342 4.23 10.42 9.88
N ALA A 343 4.73 9.28 9.40
CA ALA A 343 4.01 8.00 9.40
C ALA A 343 3.69 7.54 10.84
N PHE A 344 4.61 7.78 11.78
CA PHE A 344 4.39 7.48 13.19
C PHE A 344 3.49 8.52 13.86
N TRP A 345 3.92 9.79 13.90
CA TRP A 345 3.24 10.83 14.68
C TRP A 345 1.83 11.10 14.18
N GLU A 346 1.65 11.20 12.86
CA GLU A 346 0.33 11.45 12.32
C GLU A 346 -0.51 10.18 12.25
N GLY A 347 0.13 9.04 12.07
CA GLY A 347 -0.53 7.74 12.14
C GLY A 347 -1.12 7.47 13.52
N ILE A 348 -0.40 7.72 14.63
CA ILE A 348 -0.94 7.49 15.98
C ILE A 348 -2.11 8.44 16.28
N ASN A 349 -2.03 9.69 15.85
CA ASN A 349 -3.11 10.67 16.04
C ASN A 349 -4.36 10.26 15.26
N GLN A 350 -4.20 9.87 14.00
CA GLN A 350 -5.32 9.42 13.19
C GLN A 350 -5.88 8.08 13.67
N MET A 351 -5.04 7.15 14.12
CA MET A 351 -5.48 5.85 14.64
C MET A 351 -6.18 5.99 16.00
N MET A 352 -5.75 6.94 16.84
CA MET A 352 -6.51 7.35 18.03
C MET A 352 -7.93 7.81 17.64
N LEU A 353 -8.04 8.65 16.61
CA LEU A 353 -9.33 9.14 16.14
C LEU A 353 -10.20 8.03 15.51
N SER A 354 -9.61 7.08 14.77
CA SER A 354 -10.36 5.97 14.17
C SER A 354 -10.90 4.98 15.21
N LEU A 355 -10.23 4.86 16.36
CA LEU A 355 -10.67 4.03 17.51
C LEU A 355 -11.66 4.74 18.45
N THR A 356 -11.96 6.02 18.22
CA THR A 356 -12.75 6.85 19.13
C THR A 356 -14.16 7.12 18.60
N PRO A 357 -15.23 6.80 19.37
CA PRO A 357 -16.60 7.15 19.00
C PRO A 357 -16.86 8.66 18.94
N ASP A 358 -17.73 9.10 18.04
CA ASP A 358 -18.06 10.52 17.85
C ASP A 358 -18.71 11.18 19.09
N LYS A 359 -19.55 10.42 19.81
CA LYS A 359 -20.36 10.95 20.93
C LYS A 359 -19.52 11.32 22.16
N ASN A 360 -18.38 10.67 22.39
CA ASN A 360 -17.57 10.85 23.60
C ASN A 360 -16.07 11.07 23.31
N ARG A 361 -15.78 11.72 22.18
CA ARG A 361 -14.40 11.90 21.69
C ARG A 361 -13.47 12.61 22.70
N ILE A 362 -14.00 13.54 23.50
CA ILE A 362 -13.22 14.29 24.50
C ILE A 362 -12.64 13.35 25.58
N ALA A 363 -13.45 12.43 26.12
CA ALA A 363 -12.98 11.50 27.14
C ALA A 363 -11.92 10.55 26.60
N PHE A 364 -12.11 10.01 25.39
CA PHE A 364 -11.13 9.14 24.73
C PHE A 364 -9.80 9.86 24.50
N VAL A 365 -9.81 11.08 23.95
CA VAL A 365 -8.57 11.85 23.75
C VAL A 365 -7.89 12.15 25.08
N ALA A 366 -8.64 12.56 26.11
CA ALA A 366 -8.07 12.84 27.43
C ALA A 366 -7.45 11.60 28.08
N TRP A 367 -8.10 10.43 28.01
CA TRP A 367 -7.55 9.17 28.51
C TRP A 367 -6.35 8.69 27.70
N PHE A 368 -6.38 8.84 26.37
CA PHE A 368 -5.23 8.52 25.52
C PHE A 368 -4.01 9.31 25.96
N MET A 369 -4.14 10.64 26.05
CA MET A 369 -3.04 11.53 26.48
C MET A 369 -2.58 11.22 27.90
N THR A 370 -3.51 10.88 28.80
CA THR A 370 -3.19 10.50 30.19
C THR A 370 -2.39 9.20 30.24
N ILE A 371 -2.86 8.14 29.58
CA ILE A 371 -2.19 6.83 29.56
C ILE A 371 -0.80 6.97 28.92
N VAL A 372 -0.72 7.63 27.77
CA VAL A 372 0.55 7.87 27.08
C VAL A 372 1.50 8.71 27.94
N GLY A 373 1.03 9.78 28.57
CA GLY A 373 1.84 10.63 29.45
C GLY A 373 2.40 9.87 30.64
N VAL A 374 1.55 9.10 31.34
CA VAL A 374 1.95 8.30 32.51
C VAL A 374 2.95 7.19 32.12
N VAL A 375 2.66 6.44 31.06
CA VAL A 375 3.54 5.34 30.62
C VAL A 375 4.88 5.88 30.10
N SER A 376 4.87 7.00 29.36
CA SER A 376 6.09 7.57 28.77
C SER A 376 6.97 8.37 29.73
N ALA A 377 6.43 8.81 30.87
CA ALA A 377 7.14 9.64 31.85
C ALA A 377 8.42 9.01 32.37
N GLY A 378 8.45 7.69 32.55
CA GLY A 378 9.63 6.99 33.04
C GLY A 378 10.81 7.03 32.05
N GLY A 379 10.58 7.23 30.75
CA GLY A 379 11.60 7.09 29.72
C GLY A 379 12.76 8.04 29.92
N SER A 380 12.47 9.34 30.06
CA SER A 380 13.49 10.37 30.28
C SER A 380 14.17 10.26 31.65
N VAL A 381 13.43 9.83 32.67
CA VAL A 381 13.98 9.61 34.02
C VAL A 381 15.00 8.48 34.01
N VAL A 382 14.64 7.33 33.43
CA VAL A 382 15.50 6.16 33.28
C VAL A 382 16.68 6.50 32.37
N GLY A 383 16.44 7.16 31.24
CA GLY A 383 17.49 7.61 30.32
C GLY A 383 18.52 8.51 31.01
N GLY A 384 18.06 9.51 31.76
CA GLY A 384 18.93 10.40 32.52
C GLY A 384 19.73 9.69 33.61
N ALA A 385 19.09 8.79 34.38
CA ALA A 385 19.76 8.00 35.39
C ALA A 385 20.82 7.06 34.79
N LEU A 386 20.52 6.40 33.66
CA LEU A 386 21.47 5.55 32.95
C LEU A 386 22.65 6.35 32.40
N LEU A 387 22.41 7.55 31.86
CA LEU A 387 23.48 8.41 31.35
C LEU A 387 24.44 8.86 32.46
N ASP A 388 23.92 9.21 33.63
CA ASP A 388 24.75 9.58 34.78
C ASP A 388 25.49 8.36 35.35
N ALA A 389 24.83 7.19 35.43
CA ALA A 389 25.46 5.94 35.87
C ALA A 389 26.56 5.45 34.91
N LEU A 390 26.46 5.79 33.63
CA LEU A 390 27.42 5.44 32.58
C LEU A 390 28.33 6.63 32.20
N ALA A 391 28.44 7.66 33.05
CA ALA A 391 29.21 8.86 32.75
C ALA A 391 30.70 8.54 32.50
N ASP A 392 31.29 7.63 33.28
CA ASP A 392 32.69 7.22 33.17
C ASP A 392 32.93 6.11 32.13
N PHE A 393 31.86 5.53 31.58
CA PHE A 393 31.97 4.47 30.59
C PHE A 393 32.41 5.05 29.25
N THR A 394 33.59 4.62 28.77
CA THR A 394 34.07 4.94 27.43
C THR A 394 34.72 3.71 26.79
N LEU A 395 34.32 3.41 25.55
CA LEU A 395 34.91 2.37 24.72
C LEU A 395 35.38 3.02 23.41
N ARG A 396 36.66 2.87 23.09
CA ARG A 396 37.24 3.42 21.85
C ARG A 396 37.45 2.32 20.82
N ALA A 397 36.99 2.54 19.59
CA ALA A 397 37.27 1.68 18.44
C ALA A 397 37.74 2.55 17.27
N GLY A 398 39.05 2.66 17.09
CA GLY A 398 39.65 3.54 16.09
C GLY A 398 39.26 5.02 16.35
N PRO A 399 38.71 5.76 15.36
CA PRO A 399 38.31 7.15 15.53
C PRO A 399 36.98 7.34 16.28
N LEU A 400 36.28 6.25 16.62
CA LEU A 400 34.97 6.30 17.26
C LEU A 400 35.11 6.12 18.79
N ALA A 401 34.39 6.95 19.54
CA ALA A 401 34.32 6.90 20.99
C ALA A 401 32.87 6.63 21.44
N PHE A 402 32.63 5.43 21.95
CA PHE A 402 31.33 5.00 22.45
C PHE A 402 31.25 5.24 23.96
N GLY A 403 30.53 6.30 24.36
CA GLY A 403 30.17 6.54 25.76
C GLY A 403 28.76 6.05 26.13
N GLY A 404 28.35 6.29 27.38
CA GLY A 404 27.02 5.92 27.90
C GLY A 404 25.82 6.37 27.04
N PHE A 405 25.95 7.49 26.32
CA PHE A 405 24.95 7.95 25.34
C PHE A 405 24.61 6.89 24.28
N HIS A 406 25.62 6.21 23.73
CA HIS A 406 25.44 5.20 22.69
C HIS A 406 24.76 3.94 23.23
N VAL A 407 25.02 3.58 24.50
CA VAL A 407 24.37 2.46 25.17
C VAL A 407 22.87 2.74 25.33
N VAL A 408 22.52 3.94 25.83
CA VAL A 408 21.12 4.36 25.98
C VAL A 408 20.42 4.50 24.63
N GLN A 409 21.13 4.99 23.61
CA GLN A 409 20.63 5.08 22.22
C GLN A 409 20.34 3.69 21.64
N LEU A 410 21.21 2.69 21.86
CA LEU A 410 21.00 1.31 21.41
C LEU A 410 19.79 0.68 22.11
N LEU A 411 19.67 0.89 23.43
CA LEU A 411 18.52 0.43 24.22
C LEU A 411 17.22 1.04 23.70
N SER A 412 17.21 2.34 23.39
CA SER A 412 16.07 3.03 22.79
C SER A 412 15.65 2.39 21.47
N ILE A 413 16.60 2.17 20.54
CA ILE A 413 16.31 1.56 19.23
C ILE A 413 15.76 0.13 19.40
N ALA A 414 16.34 -0.68 20.29
CA ALA A 414 15.86 -2.03 20.56
C ALA A 414 14.44 -2.03 21.14
N MET A 415 14.14 -1.11 22.05
CA MET A 415 12.80 -0.98 22.63
C MET A 415 11.76 -0.46 21.62
N VAL A 416 12.14 0.38 20.65
CA VAL A 416 11.20 0.84 19.60
C VAL A 416 10.80 -0.32 18.68
N VAL A 417 11.71 -1.24 18.36
CA VAL A 417 11.37 -2.46 17.61
C VAL A 417 10.36 -3.31 18.39
N LEU A 418 10.55 -3.44 19.70
CA LEU A 418 9.57 -4.12 20.57
C LEU A 418 8.22 -3.39 20.55
N SER A 419 8.19 -2.07 20.67
CA SER A 419 6.96 -1.28 20.60
C SER A 419 6.23 -1.45 19.26
N ALA A 420 6.96 -1.45 18.14
CA ALA A 420 6.40 -1.68 16.81
C ALA A 420 5.72 -3.05 16.72
N TRP A 421 6.31 -4.08 17.34
CA TRP A 421 5.71 -5.42 17.44
C TRP A 421 4.44 -5.44 18.31
N ILE A 422 4.40 -4.70 19.42
CA ILE A 422 3.18 -4.58 20.24
C ILE A 422 2.08 -3.86 19.43
N ILE A 423 2.40 -2.74 18.79
CA ILE A 423 1.44 -1.97 17.96
C ILE A 423 0.89 -2.82 16.82
N SER A 424 1.69 -3.70 16.20
CA SER A 424 1.20 -4.58 15.13
C SER A 424 0.07 -5.54 15.55
N ARG A 425 -0.07 -5.81 16.86
CA ARG A 425 -1.11 -6.67 17.42
C ARG A 425 -2.44 -5.94 17.70
N VAL A 426 -2.45 -4.61 17.65
CA VAL A 426 -3.68 -3.79 17.75
C VAL A 426 -4.55 -4.05 16.51
N ARG A 427 -5.88 -4.06 16.68
CA ARG A 427 -6.83 -4.25 15.57
C ARG A 427 -7.53 -2.94 15.24
N GLU A 428 -7.40 -2.45 14.01
CA GLU A 428 -8.14 -1.28 13.52
C GLU A 428 -9.39 -1.70 12.71
N GLY A 429 -9.37 -2.90 12.11
CA GLY A 429 -10.47 -3.52 11.37
C GLY A 429 -10.46 -3.25 9.86
N ARG A 430 -9.67 -2.27 9.39
CA ARG A 430 -9.57 -1.88 7.96
C ARG A 430 -8.14 -1.98 7.40
N GLU A 431 -7.20 -2.51 8.17
CA GLU A 431 -5.80 -2.56 7.75
C GLU A 431 -5.48 -3.67 6.74
N GLN A 432 -4.63 -3.34 5.77
CA GLN A 432 -3.91 -4.32 4.98
C GLN A 432 -2.75 -4.92 5.79
N PRO A 433 -2.26 -6.13 5.43
CA PRO A 433 -1.07 -6.71 6.05
C PRO A 433 0.16 -5.80 5.90
N ILE A 434 1.01 -5.75 6.93
CA ILE A 434 2.24 -4.92 6.90
C ILE A 434 3.13 -5.29 5.71
N GLY A 435 3.31 -6.59 5.44
CA GLY A 435 4.12 -7.08 4.32
C GLY A 435 3.58 -6.65 2.95
N PHE A 436 2.26 -6.49 2.81
CA PHE A 436 1.65 -5.95 1.60
C PHE A 436 2.04 -4.48 1.42
N VAL A 437 1.85 -3.65 2.45
CA VAL A 437 2.18 -2.21 2.41
C VAL A 437 3.68 -2.00 2.14
N VAL A 438 4.54 -2.76 2.82
CA VAL A 438 6.00 -2.69 2.59
C VAL A 438 6.36 -3.13 1.17
N GLY A 439 5.76 -4.19 0.65
CA GLY A 439 5.99 -4.66 -0.71
C GLY A 439 5.60 -3.62 -1.77
N ARG A 440 4.50 -2.88 -1.54
CA ARG A 440 4.07 -1.80 -2.43
C ARG A 440 4.97 -0.57 -2.36
N ILE A 441 5.35 -0.14 -1.16
CA ILE A 441 6.22 1.04 -0.96
C ILE A 441 7.63 0.78 -1.49
N ALA A 442 8.12 -0.46 -1.42
CA ALA A 442 9.40 -0.84 -1.98
C ALA A 442 9.45 -0.74 -3.52
N ASN A 443 8.29 -0.70 -4.20
CA ASN A 443 8.22 -0.47 -5.63
C ASN A 443 8.32 1.04 -5.94
N PRO A 444 9.36 1.52 -6.65
CA PRO A 444 9.50 2.93 -7.01
C PRO A 444 8.32 3.50 -7.82
N GLY A 445 7.56 2.65 -8.53
CA GLY A 445 6.35 3.02 -9.26
C GLY A 445 5.27 3.65 -8.38
N ILE A 446 5.29 3.39 -7.06
CA ILE A 446 4.26 3.88 -6.14
C ILE A 446 4.22 5.41 -6.06
N PHE A 447 5.38 6.06 -6.13
CA PHE A 447 5.47 7.53 -6.09
C PHE A 447 4.90 8.15 -7.37
N ARG A 448 5.03 7.44 -8.49
CA ARG A 448 4.43 7.85 -9.76
C ARG A 448 2.92 7.70 -9.73
N THR A 449 2.42 6.57 -9.24
CA THR A 449 0.97 6.38 -9.02
C THR A 449 0.41 7.44 -8.09
N TYR A 450 1.11 7.74 -6.98
CA TYR A 450 0.73 8.80 -6.06
C TYR A 450 0.68 10.18 -6.74
N ALA A 451 1.68 10.52 -7.56
CA ALA A 451 1.71 11.79 -8.30
C ALA A 451 0.53 11.93 -9.27
N TYR A 452 0.06 10.82 -9.86
CA TYR A 452 -1.09 10.83 -10.76
C TYR A 452 -2.45 10.88 -10.07
N LEU A 453 -2.53 10.75 -8.73
CA LEU A 453 -3.81 10.79 -8.03
C LEU A 453 -4.53 12.12 -8.23
N ASP A 454 -3.82 13.25 -8.20
CA ASP A 454 -4.44 14.56 -8.41
C ASP A 454 -4.93 14.73 -9.85
N ASP A 455 -4.12 14.31 -10.83
CA ASP A 455 -4.55 14.31 -12.24
C ASP A 455 -5.83 13.47 -12.40
N LEU A 456 -5.89 12.26 -11.82
CA LEU A 456 -7.09 11.42 -11.87
C LEU A 456 -8.26 11.99 -11.07
N ALA A 457 -8.05 12.68 -9.96
CA ALA A 457 -9.14 13.19 -9.13
C ALA A 457 -9.72 14.51 -9.66
N THR A 458 -8.89 15.40 -10.20
CA THR A 458 -9.27 16.80 -10.46
C THR A 458 -9.10 17.26 -11.90
N SER A 459 -8.41 16.52 -12.78
CA SER A 459 -8.14 17.02 -14.13
C SER A 459 -9.42 17.16 -14.96
N ALA A 460 -9.65 18.35 -15.50
CA ALA A 460 -10.61 18.60 -16.56
C ALA A 460 -10.04 18.34 -17.96
N ASP A 461 -8.70 18.19 -18.06
CA ASP A 461 -7.99 17.87 -19.30
C ASP A 461 -7.98 16.35 -19.55
N PRO A 462 -8.67 15.85 -20.59
CA PRO A 462 -8.74 14.42 -20.87
C PRO A 462 -7.36 13.81 -21.15
N GLY A 463 -6.46 14.54 -21.81
CA GLY A 463 -5.15 14.00 -22.18
C GLY A 463 -4.28 13.63 -20.98
N ARG A 464 -4.37 14.41 -19.89
CA ARG A 464 -3.66 14.12 -18.63
C ARG A 464 -4.25 12.92 -17.91
N ALA A 465 -5.59 12.85 -17.83
CA ALA A 465 -6.27 11.70 -17.25
C ALA A 465 -5.93 10.40 -18.02
N GLU A 466 -5.95 10.44 -19.36
CA GLU A 466 -5.59 9.29 -20.20
C GLU A 466 -4.14 8.86 -19.97
N GLN A 467 -3.20 9.81 -19.95
CA GLN A 467 -1.79 9.52 -19.69
C GLN A 467 -1.58 8.92 -18.30
N ALA A 468 -2.25 9.46 -17.29
CA ALA A 468 -2.21 8.93 -15.93
C ALA A 468 -2.71 7.48 -15.89
N LEU A 469 -3.89 7.20 -16.47
CA LEU A 469 -4.45 5.85 -16.54
C LEU A 469 -3.52 4.86 -17.25
N ARG A 470 -2.90 5.26 -18.36
CA ARG A 470 -1.93 4.42 -19.09
C ARG A 470 -0.67 4.14 -18.29
N SER A 471 -0.18 5.13 -17.54
CA SER A 471 1.10 5.10 -16.82
C SER A 471 1.04 4.38 -15.47
N ILE A 472 -0.17 4.13 -14.94
CA ILE A 472 -0.32 3.38 -13.69
C ILE A 472 -0.01 1.89 -13.92
N GLU A 473 0.96 1.41 -13.13
CA GLU A 473 1.41 0.02 -13.12
C GLU A 473 0.44 -0.86 -12.31
N ALA A 474 0.32 -2.14 -12.67
CA ALA A 474 -0.60 -3.06 -12.02
C ALA A 474 -0.24 -3.27 -10.54
N GLU A 475 1.05 -3.29 -10.22
CA GLU A 475 1.56 -3.52 -8.87
C GLU A 475 1.36 -2.33 -7.92
N THR A 476 0.99 -1.15 -8.40
CA THR A 476 0.81 0.03 -7.54
C THR A 476 -0.54 0.72 -7.75
N GLY A 477 -1.27 0.34 -8.80
CA GLY A 477 -2.57 0.93 -9.14
C GLY A 477 -3.68 0.68 -8.12
N ASP A 478 -3.47 -0.23 -7.16
CA ASP A 478 -4.36 -0.39 -6.01
C ASP A 478 -4.40 0.85 -5.10
N LEU A 479 -3.36 1.70 -5.10
CA LEU A 479 -3.40 2.99 -4.41
C LEU A 479 -4.40 3.97 -5.04
N ALA A 480 -4.58 3.90 -6.36
CA ALA A 480 -5.42 4.79 -7.16
C ALA A 480 -6.77 4.17 -7.55
N LEU A 481 -7.15 3.05 -6.92
CA LEU A 481 -8.26 2.24 -7.39
C LEU A 481 -9.59 3.00 -7.41
N ASP A 482 -9.87 3.81 -6.39
CA ASP A 482 -11.12 4.58 -6.31
C ASP A 482 -11.16 5.68 -7.37
N GLU A 483 -10.04 6.37 -7.58
CA GLU A 483 -9.89 7.46 -8.55
C GLU A 483 -10.05 6.93 -9.98
N ILE A 484 -9.43 5.79 -10.29
CA ILE A 484 -9.60 5.09 -11.58
C ILE A 484 -11.05 4.61 -11.74
N THR A 485 -11.66 4.06 -10.69
CA THR A 485 -13.06 3.59 -10.73
C THR A 485 -14.01 4.75 -10.98
N ALA A 486 -13.76 5.93 -10.42
CA ALA A 486 -14.56 7.13 -10.68
C ALA A 486 -14.48 7.58 -12.15
N ARG A 487 -13.34 7.38 -12.82
CA ARG A 487 -13.16 7.70 -14.25
C ARG A 487 -13.91 6.77 -15.21
N MET A 488 -14.54 5.71 -14.69
CA MET A 488 -15.51 4.92 -15.46
C MET A 488 -16.79 5.69 -15.81
N ASP A 489 -17.06 6.82 -15.14
CA ASP A 489 -18.20 7.71 -15.39
C ASP A 489 -17.76 9.06 -16.02
N ASP A 490 -16.54 9.12 -16.58
CA ASP A 490 -16.01 10.33 -17.21
C ASP A 490 -16.83 10.73 -18.45
N PRO A 491 -17.06 12.03 -18.73
CA PRO A 491 -17.77 12.47 -19.93
C PRO A 491 -17.15 11.97 -21.24
N TYR A 492 -15.83 11.78 -21.28
CA TYR A 492 -15.08 11.40 -22.47
C TYR A 492 -15.00 9.86 -22.62
N PRO A 493 -15.53 9.25 -23.70
CA PRO A 493 -15.51 7.81 -23.89
C PRO A 493 -14.13 7.17 -23.84
N GLU A 494 -13.12 7.85 -24.41
CA GLU A 494 -11.73 7.41 -24.41
C GLU A 494 -11.16 7.25 -22.99
N ILE A 495 -11.58 8.11 -22.05
CA ILE A 495 -11.18 8.04 -20.64
C ILE A 495 -11.87 6.89 -19.93
N ARG A 496 -13.17 6.67 -20.20
CA ARG A 496 -13.90 5.53 -19.64
C ARG A 496 -13.30 4.21 -20.10
N GLU A 497 -12.94 4.11 -21.37
CA GLU A 497 -12.26 2.94 -21.93
C GLU A 497 -10.90 2.71 -21.27
N GLU A 498 -10.08 3.76 -21.16
CA GLU A 498 -8.76 3.61 -20.56
C GLU A 498 -8.83 3.29 -19.06
N ALA A 499 -9.83 3.81 -18.35
CA ALA A 499 -10.13 3.46 -16.97
C ALA A 499 -10.46 1.97 -16.86
N ALA A 500 -11.34 1.45 -17.73
CA ALA A 500 -11.67 0.03 -17.76
C ALA A 500 -10.44 -0.85 -18.06
N ARG A 501 -9.57 -0.42 -18.99
CA ARG A 501 -8.29 -1.11 -19.27
C ARG A 501 -7.37 -1.10 -18.05
N ALA A 502 -7.24 0.03 -17.37
CA ALA A 502 -6.43 0.17 -16.16
C ALA A 502 -6.94 -0.73 -15.03
N LEU A 503 -8.25 -0.75 -14.77
CA LEU A 503 -8.88 -1.66 -13.80
C LEU A 503 -8.64 -3.13 -14.11
N GLY A 504 -8.75 -3.52 -15.39
CA GLY A 504 -8.43 -4.88 -15.83
C GLY A 504 -6.95 -5.25 -15.68
N ARG A 505 -6.02 -4.29 -15.80
CA ARG A 505 -4.59 -4.48 -15.53
C ARG A 505 -4.31 -4.65 -14.03
N ILE A 506 -4.96 -3.84 -13.18
CA ILE A 506 -4.82 -3.89 -11.72
C ILE A 506 -5.38 -5.20 -11.15
N GLY A 507 -6.47 -5.71 -11.75
CA GLY A 507 -7.02 -7.02 -11.39
C GLY A 507 -7.79 -7.05 -10.05
N SER A 508 -8.21 -5.90 -9.53
CA SER A 508 -8.94 -5.86 -8.26
C SER A 508 -10.35 -6.46 -8.39
N ARG A 509 -10.72 -7.33 -7.45
CA ARG A 509 -12.07 -7.92 -7.39
C ARG A 509 -13.15 -6.96 -6.89
N THR A 510 -12.76 -5.83 -6.27
CA THR A 510 -13.72 -4.86 -5.73
C THR A 510 -14.45 -4.07 -6.83
N VAL A 511 -13.89 -4.01 -8.04
CA VAL A 511 -14.45 -3.22 -9.16
C VAL A 511 -15.31 -4.04 -10.13
N VAL A 512 -15.50 -5.34 -9.85
CA VAL A 512 -16.25 -6.26 -10.71
C VAL A 512 -17.67 -5.76 -10.97
N GLU A 513 -18.37 -5.31 -9.93
CA GLU A 513 -19.74 -4.78 -10.06
C GLU A 513 -19.79 -3.54 -10.97
N LYS A 514 -18.82 -2.62 -10.81
CA LYS A 514 -18.74 -1.41 -11.65
C LYS A 514 -18.47 -1.76 -13.12
N LEU A 515 -17.60 -2.73 -13.39
CA LEU A 515 -17.33 -3.20 -14.76
C LEU A 515 -18.54 -3.94 -15.35
N VAL A 516 -19.28 -4.70 -14.54
CA VAL A 516 -20.52 -5.36 -14.94
C VAL A 516 -21.58 -4.34 -15.38
N GLU A 517 -21.73 -3.22 -14.69
CA GLU A 517 -22.63 -2.13 -15.13
C GLU A 517 -22.29 -1.66 -16.55
N ARG A 518 -21.00 -1.57 -16.89
CA ARG A 518 -20.53 -1.09 -18.19
C ARG A 518 -20.67 -2.08 -19.34
N LEU A 519 -21.05 -3.33 -19.07
CA LEU A 519 -21.45 -4.28 -20.12
C LEU A 519 -22.71 -3.82 -20.87
N ARG A 520 -23.50 -2.91 -20.27
CA ARG A 520 -24.74 -2.37 -20.84
C ARG A 520 -24.60 -0.93 -21.34
N ASP A 521 -23.38 -0.42 -21.46
CA ASP A 521 -23.12 0.94 -21.90
C ASP A 521 -23.55 1.16 -23.37
N ASP A 522 -24.02 2.35 -23.69
CA ASP A 522 -24.42 2.71 -25.06
C ASP A 522 -23.22 2.73 -26.01
N HIS A 523 -22.02 3.00 -25.49
CA HIS A 523 -20.81 3.04 -26.27
C HIS A 523 -20.25 1.63 -26.51
N SER A 524 -20.27 1.18 -27.77
CA SER A 524 -19.89 -0.19 -28.17
C SER A 524 -18.50 -0.61 -27.68
N SER A 525 -17.50 0.24 -27.87
CA SER A 525 -16.11 -0.01 -27.46
C SER A 525 -15.96 -0.24 -25.95
N LEU A 526 -16.67 0.53 -25.11
CA LEU A 526 -16.56 0.40 -23.65
C LEU A 526 -17.08 -0.96 -23.17
N ARG A 527 -18.15 -1.47 -23.77
CA ARG A 527 -18.67 -2.81 -23.45
C ARG A 527 -17.62 -3.91 -23.71
N VAL A 528 -16.94 -3.84 -24.86
CA VAL A 528 -15.86 -4.77 -25.24
C VAL A 528 -14.71 -4.71 -24.24
N VAL A 529 -14.27 -3.50 -23.89
CA VAL A 529 -13.19 -3.30 -22.93
C VAL A 529 -13.58 -3.79 -21.53
N ALA A 530 -14.81 -3.53 -21.09
CA ALA A 530 -15.32 -3.99 -19.80
C ALA A 530 -15.37 -5.52 -19.71
N ALA A 531 -15.85 -6.21 -20.75
CA ALA A 531 -15.83 -7.67 -20.81
C ALA A 531 -14.40 -8.23 -20.73
N ARG A 532 -13.46 -7.68 -21.51
CA ARG A 532 -12.05 -8.07 -21.45
C ARG A 532 -11.43 -7.81 -20.07
N ALA A 533 -11.76 -6.70 -19.42
CA ALA A 533 -11.29 -6.38 -18.08
C ALA A 533 -11.81 -7.38 -17.04
N LEU A 534 -13.09 -7.78 -17.11
CA LEU A 534 -13.66 -8.83 -16.26
C LEU A 534 -12.96 -10.18 -16.46
N GLY A 535 -12.66 -10.54 -17.72
CA GLY A 535 -11.88 -11.73 -18.05
C GLY A 535 -10.48 -11.73 -17.43
N LYS A 536 -9.79 -10.58 -17.41
CA LYS A 536 -8.48 -10.44 -16.75
C LYS A 536 -8.57 -10.53 -15.23
N ILE A 537 -9.64 -10.02 -14.62
CA ILE A 537 -9.86 -10.08 -13.16
C ILE A 537 -10.16 -11.52 -12.69
N ARG A 538 -10.78 -12.34 -13.56
CA ARG A 538 -11.10 -13.76 -13.28
C ARG A 538 -11.95 -13.98 -12.03
N ASP A 539 -12.93 -13.10 -11.80
CA ASP A 539 -13.89 -13.23 -10.70
C ASP A 539 -15.17 -13.91 -11.20
N SER A 540 -15.56 -15.01 -10.54
CA SER A 540 -16.72 -15.82 -10.93
C SER A 540 -18.05 -15.06 -10.88
N ARG A 541 -18.14 -13.96 -10.10
CA ARG A 541 -19.34 -13.11 -10.08
C ARG A 541 -19.64 -12.45 -11.43
N ALA A 542 -18.65 -12.38 -12.32
CA ALA A 542 -18.81 -11.83 -13.66
C ALA A 542 -19.46 -12.80 -14.66
N VAL A 543 -19.54 -14.11 -14.35
CA VAL A 543 -20.03 -15.13 -15.29
C VAL A 543 -21.48 -14.86 -15.71
N ALA A 544 -22.43 -14.87 -14.76
CA ALA A 544 -23.84 -14.67 -15.09
C ALA A 544 -24.13 -13.33 -15.82
N PRO A 545 -23.53 -12.19 -15.44
CA PRO A 545 -23.65 -10.95 -16.21
C PRO A 545 -23.09 -11.02 -17.64
N LEU A 546 -21.94 -11.68 -17.84
CA LEU A 546 -21.34 -11.87 -19.17
C LEU A 546 -22.21 -12.78 -20.05
N VAL A 547 -22.78 -13.84 -19.48
CA VAL A 547 -23.74 -14.73 -20.17
C VAL A 547 -24.97 -13.95 -20.61
N ALA A 548 -25.54 -13.11 -19.75
CA ALA A 548 -26.68 -12.27 -20.10
C ALA A 548 -26.33 -11.26 -21.21
N ALA A 549 -25.14 -10.65 -21.15
CA ALA A 549 -24.68 -9.69 -22.15
C ALA A 549 -24.42 -10.34 -23.53
N LEU A 550 -23.92 -11.58 -23.54
CA LEU A 550 -23.69 -12.37 -24.75
C LEU A 550 -25.00 -12.60 -25.53
N GLY A 551 -26.10 -12.88 -24.83
CA GLY A 551 -27.41 -13.13 -25.44
C GLY A 551 -28.21 -11.87 -25.83
N SER A 552 -27.80 -10.68 -25.39
CA SER A 552 -28.56 -9.43 -25.58
C SER A 552 -28.02 -8.53 -26.69
N THR A 553 -27.13 -9.04 -27.55
CA THR A 553 -26.43 -8.22 -28.55
C THR A 553 -26.20 -8.96 -29.85
N ASP A 554 -26.23 -8.22 -30.97
CA ASP A 554 -25.86 -8.70 -32.30
C ASP A 554 -24.42 -8.33 -32.68
N SER A 555 -23.68 -7.64 -31.81
CA SER A 555 -22.31 -7.20 -32.08
C SER A 555 -21.33 -8.36 -31.91
N GLU A 556 -20.80 -8.88 -33.02
CA GLU A 556 -19.83 -9.99 -33.00
C GLU A 556 -18.58 -9.67 -32.16
N GLU A 557 -18.06 -8.44 -32.22
CA GLU A 557 -16.89 -8.05 -31.42
C GLU A 557 -17.16 -8.13 -29.92
N PHE A 558 -18.36 -7.73 -29.49
CA PHE A 558 -18.74 -7.79 -28.08
C PHE A 558 -19.06 -9.21 -27.62
N GLN A 559 -19.73 -10.01 -28.47
CA GLN A 559 -19.94 -11.43 -28.22
C GLN A 559 -18.61 -12.18 -28.08
N GLU A 560 -17.65 -11.93 -28.97
CA GLU A 560 -16.30 -12.50 -28.88
C GLU A 560 -15.63 -12.13 -27.56
N ALA A 561 -15.68 -10.86 -27.15
CA ALA A 561 -15.09 -10.41 -25.89
C ALA A 561 -15.74 -11.09 -24.68
N CYS A 562 -17.06 -11.31 -24.69
CA CYS A 562 -17.76 -12.04 -23.64
C CYS A 562 -17.33 -13.52 -23.60
N VAL A 563 -17.27 -14.19 -24.74
CA VAL A 563 -16.83 -15.60 -24.84
C VAL A 563 -15.38 -15.76 -24.36
N GLN A 564 -14.49 -14.84 -24.76
CA GLN A 564 -13.10 -14.83 -24.29
C GLN A 564 -13.02 -14.63 -22.77
N ALA A 565 -13.79 -13.68 -22.24
CA ALA A 565 -13.82 -13.41 -20.79
C ALA A 565 -14.36 -14.61 -20.00
N LEU A 566 -15.42 -15.27 -20.48
CA LEU A 566 -15.93 -16.52 -19.91
C LEU A 566 -14.87 -17.63 -19.94
N GLY A 567 -14.11 -17.72 -21.04
CA GLY A 567 -12.98 -18.64 -21.17
C GLY A 567 -11.83 -18.36 -20.19
N ASP A 568 -11.56 -17.09 -19.88
CA ASP A 568 -10.53 -16.70 -18.92
C ASP A 568 -10.97 -16.88 -17.46
N ILE A 569 -12.26 -16.74 -17.16
CA ILE A 569 -12.84 -16.94 -15.82
C ILE A 569 -13.02 -18.43 -15.51
N GLY A 570 -13.61 -19.18 -16.44
CA GLY A 570 -13.93 -20.60 -16.29
C GLY A 570 -15.10 -20.90 -15.34
N GLY A 571 -15.26 -22.19 -15.02
CA GLY A 571 -16.36 -22.73 -14.20
C GLY A 571 -17.46 -23.38 -15.04
N GLU A 572 -18.20 -24.29 -14.42
CA GLU A 572 -19.17 -25.17 -15.08
C GLU A 572 -20.22 -24.41 -15.92
N GLU A 573 -20.72 -23.28 -15.41
CA GLU A 573 -21.67 -22.44 -16.16
C GLU A 573 -21.01 -21.78 -17.38
N ALA A 574 -19.78 -21.28 -17.25
CA ALA A 574 -19.05 -20.69 -18.37
C ALA A 574 -18.76 -21.75 -19.45
N GLU A 575 -18.34 -22.95 -19.05
CA GLU A 575 -18.09 -24.09 -19.95
C GLU A 575 -19.35 -24.48 -20.72
N ARG A 576 -20.48 -24.62 -20.01
CA ARG A 576 -21.77 -24.93 -20.63
C ARG A 576 -22.18 -23.87 -21.65
N VAL A 577 -22.06 -22.59 -21.30
CA VAL A 577 -22.44 -21.49 -22.20
C VAL A 577 -21.51 -21.38 -23.41
N ILE A 578 -20.21 -21.60 -23.23
CA ILE A 578 -19.24 -21.64 -24.35
C ILE A 578 -19.61 -22.75 -25.34
N LEU A 579 -19.95 -23.95 -24.86
CA LEU A 579 -20.41 -25.06 -25.70
C LEU A 579 -21.74 -24.75 -26.41
N GLU A 580 -22.69 -24.17 -25.70
CA GLU A 580 -23.98 -23.77 -26.27
C GLU A 580 -23.79 -22.70 -27.36
N THR A 581 -22.94 -21.70 -27.11
CA THR A 581 -22.61 -20.63 -28.05
C THR A 581 -21.92 -21.19 -29.29
N TYR A 582 -21.01 -22.16 -29.11
CA TYR A 582 -20.38 -22.88 -30.21
C TYR A 582 -21.41 -23.61 -31.09
N ARG A 583 -22.43 -24.23 -30.49
CA ARG A 583 -23.48 -24.97 -31.20
C ARG A 583 -24.45 -24.04 -31.94
N SER A 584 -24.89 -22.97 -31.30
CA SER A 584 -25.98 -22.11 -31.76
C SER A 584 -25.54 -20.94 -32.64
N SER A 585 -24.30 -20.48 -32.54
CA SER A 585 -23.85 -19.29 -33.27
C SER A 585 -23.72 -19.54 -34.77
N GLY A 586 -24.28 -18.64 -35.58
CA GLY A 586 -24.13 -18.61 -37.03
C GLY A 586 -22.81 -18.01 -37.50
N SER A 587 -22.10 -17.27 -36.65
CA SER A 587 -20.88 -16.54 -36.98
C SER A 587 -19.62 -17.39 -36.77
N ASP A 588 -18.79 -17.47 -37.81
CA ASP A 588 -17.49 -18.14 -37.74
C ASP A 588 -16.55 -17.52 -36.70
N ARG A 589 -16.57 -16.20 -36.58
CA ARG A 589 -15.74 -15.46 -35.61
C ARG A 589 -16.05 -15.90 -34.18
N ILE A 590 -17.33 -16.03 -33.85
CA ILE A 590 -17.79 -16.44 -32.52
C ILE A 590 -17.51 -17.92 -32.27
N ARG A 591 -17.72 -18.78 -33.28
CA ARG A 591 -17.37 -20.20 -33.18
C ARG A 591 -15.88 -20.42 -32.94
N ALA A 592 -15.02 -19.67 -33.62
CA ALA A 592 -13.58 -19.70 -33.41
C ALA A 592 -13.22 -19.26 -31.97
N ALA A 593 -13.81 -18.16 -31.50
CA ALA A 593 -13.59 -17.68 -30.13
C ALA A 593 -14.06 -18.69 -29.06
N ALA A 594 -15.23 -19.32 -29.28
CA ALA A 594 -15.76 -20.34 -28.38
C ALA A 594 -14.90 -21.62 -28.40
N SER A 595 -14.37 -22.01 -29.56
CA SER A 595 -13.43 -23.15 -29.67
C SER A 595 -12.14 -22.89 -28.92
N ASP A 596 -11.59 -21.68 -29.06
CA ASP A 596 -10.39 -21.27 -28.34
C ASP A 596 -10.62 -21.25 -26.82
N ALA A 597 -11.72 -20.63 -26.36
CA ALA A 597 -12.12 -20.62 -24.97
C ALA A 597 -12.32 -22.03 -24.39
N ALA A 598 -13.04 -22.90 -25.10
CA ALA A 598 -13.22 -24.31 -24.72
C ALA A 598 -11.89 -25.06 -24.64
N SER A 599 -10.97 -24.79 -25.57
CA SER A 599 -9.63 -25.40 -25.56
C SER A 599 -8.77 -24.96 -24.38
N ARG A 600 -8.84 -23.68 -23.99
CA ARG A 600 -8.16 -23.14 -22.81
C ARG A 600 -8.71 -23.70 -21.51
N LEU A 601 -10.02 -23.94 -21.45
CA LEU A 601 -10.70 -24.55 -20.30
C LEU A 601 -10.56 -26.08 -20.25
N GLY A 602 -10.05 -26.71 -21.31
CA GLY A 602 -9.89 -28.17 -21.36
C GLY A 602 -11.23 -28.93 -21.47
N VAL A 603 -12.26 -28.30 -22.03
CA VAL A 603 -13.60 -28.88 -22.20
C VAL A 603 -13.54 -29.94 -23.30
N PHE A 604 -13.21 -31.18 -22.90
CA PHE A 604 -12.94 -32.27 -23.83
C PHE A 604 -14.15 -32.60 -24.73
N GLU A 605 -15.36 -32.41 -24.20
CA GLU A 605 -16.62 -32.55 -24.94
C GLU A 605 -16.68 -31.65 -26.17
N ALA A 606 -16.01 -30.49 -26.14
CA ALA A 606 -15.94 -29.58 -27.28
C ALA A 606 -15.23 -30.22 -28.49
N ALA A 607 -14.32 -31.16 -28.29
CA ALA A 607 -13.61 -31.81 -29.39
C ALA A 607 -14.58 -32.53 -30.34
N ARG A 608 -15.66 -33.13 -29.82
CA ARG A 608 -16.70 -33.79 -30.60
C ARG A 608 -17.48 -32.84 -31.50
N GLU A 609 -17.59 -31.59 -31.07
CA GLU A 609 -18.32 -30.55 -31.78
C GLU A 609 -17.39 -29.81 -32.77
N ILE A 610 -16.11 -29.66 -32.42
CA ILE A 610 -15.09 -28.98 -33.24
C ILE A 610 -14.67 -29.83 -34.44
N LEU A 611 -14.53 -31.14 -34.26
CA LEU A 611 -14.01 -32.05 -35.28
C LEU A 611 -14.85 -32.04 -36.58
N PRO A 612 -16.19 -32.20 -36.57
CA PRO A 612 -16.98 -32.19 -37.80
C PRO A 612 -16.83 -30.89 -38.59
N ARG A 613 -16.78 -29.73 -37.91
CA ARG A 613 -16.63 -28.42 -38.56
C ARG A 613 -15.22 -28.13 -39.03
N PHE A 614 -14.21 -28.71 -38.38
CA PHE A 614 -12.86 -28.71 -38.91
C PHE A 614 -12.79 -29.49 -40.23
N LEU A 615 -13.44 -30.65 -40.31
CA LEU A 615 -13.49 -31.50 -41.50
C LEU A 615 -14.31 -30.88 -42.64
N SER A 616 -15.38 -30.17 -42.32
CA SER A 616 -16.27 -29.52 -43.29
C SER A 616 -15.99 -28.02 -43.50
N GLY A 617 -14.90 -27.48 -42.95
CA GLY A 617 -14.74 -26.03 -42.73
C GLY A 617 -14.59 -25.18 -44.00
N ASP A 618 -15.23 -24.01 -43.99
CA ASP A 618 -15.41 -23.16 -45.18
C ASP A 618 -14.16 -22.35 -45.59
N THR A 619 -13.19 -22.09 -44.68
CA THR A 619 -11.94 -21.34 -45.01
C THR A 619 -10.67 -21.88 -44.32
N PRO A 620 -9.48 -21.73 -44.93
CA PRO A 620 -8.19 -22.21 -44.38
C PRO A 620 -7.87 -21.66 -42.98
N THR A 621 -8.18 -20.38 -42.72
CA THR A 621 -7.90 -19.73 -41.44
C THR A 621 -8.67 -20.38 -40.29
N LEU A 622 -9.96 -20.67 -40.49
CA LEU A 622 -10.80 -21.35 -39.50
C LEU A 622 -10.38 -22.81 -39.30
N ARG A 623 -10.03 -23.53 -40.38
CA ARG A 623 -9.50 -24.89 -40.28
C ARG A 623 -8.25 -24.94 -39.40
N ARG A 624 -7.34 -23.99 -39.56
CA ARG A 624 -6.16 -23.87 -38.69
C ARG A 624 -6.51 -23.59 -37.24
N GLN A 625 -7.46 -22.68 -36.97
CA GLN A 625 -7.90 -22.37 -35.60
C GLN A 625 -8.54 -23.58 -34.92
N TYR A 626 -9.41 -24.32 -35.62
CA TYR A 626 -9.99 -25.55 -35.09
C TYR A 626 -8.95 -26.64 -34.87
N ALA A 627 -7.96 -26.79 -35.77
CA ALA A 627 -6.86 -27.72 -35.57
C ALA A 627 -6.03 -27.35 -34.33
N ILE A 628 -5.78 -26.07 -34.07
CA ILE A 628 -5.12 -25.61 -32.84
C ILE A 628 -5.96 -25.93 -31.60
N ALA A 629 -7.26 -25.65 -31.64
CA ALA A 629 -8.17 -25.96 -30.53
C ALA A 629 -8.22 -27.46 -30.23
N LEU A 630 -8.34 -28.30 -31.26
CA LEU A 630 -8.27 -29.77 -31.14
C LEU A 630 -6.90 -30.20 -30.60
N GLY A 631 -5.80 -29.67 -31.12
CA GLY A 631 -4.45 -29.95 -30.63
C GLY A 631 -4.27 -29.61 -29.14
N ASN A 632 -4.85 -28.50 -28.68
CA ASN A 632 -4.82 -28.09 -27.28
C ASN A 632 -5.70 -28.96 -26.37
N LEU A 633 -6.89 -29.37 -26.84
CA LEU A 633 -7.80 -30.24 -26.10
C LEU A 633 -7.28 -31.67 -25.97
N LEU A 634 -6.64 -32.15 -27.03
CA LEU A 634 -6.23 -33.55 -27.17
C LEU A 634 -4.78 -33.75 -26.65
N GLY A 635 -3.89 -32.77 -26.88
CA GLY A 635 -2.47 -32.86 -26.54
C GLY A 635 -2.02 -31.92 -25.43
N THR A 636 -0.80 -31.39 -25.56
CA THR A 636 -0.26 -30.40 -24.62
C THR A 636 -0.63 -29.00 -25.12
N PRO A 637 -1.32 -28.16 -24.31
CA PRO A 637 -1.76 -26.83 -24.74
C PRO A 637 -0.62 -25.95 -25.24
N GLY A 638 -0.82 -25.30 -26.40
CA GLY A 638 0.13 -24.37 -27.02
C GLY A 638 1.21 -25.03 -27.89
N ASP A 639 1.51 -26.32 -27.67
CA ASP A 639 2.60 -26.99 -28.38
C ASP A 639 2.27 -27.27 -29.85
N PHE A 640 0.99 -27.45 -30.20
CA PHE A 640 0.60 -27.72 -31.59
C PHE A 640 0.75 -26.50 -32.50
N TYR A 641 0.59 -25.29 -31.95
CA TYR A 641 0.60 -24.03 -32.70
C TYR A 641 1.84 -23.85 -33.58
N GLN A 642 3.00 -24.32 -33.11
CA GLN A 642 4.27 -24.17 -33.83
C GLN A 642 4.31 -24.92 -35.17
N TYR A 643 3.54 -25.99 -35.34
CA TYR A 643 3.56 -26.80 -36.56
C TYR A 643 2.70 -26.19 -37.67
N VAL A 644 1.76 -25.32 -37.29
CA VAL A 644 0.77 -24.76 -38.22
C VAL A 644 0.94 -23.25 -38.45
N SER A 645 1.90 -22.62 -37.78
CA SER A 645 2.20 -21.18 -37.85
C SER A 645 3.68 -20.89 -38.18
N GLY A 646 3.98 -19.69 -38.69
CA GLY A 646 5.33 -19.23 -39.04
C GLY A 646 5.67 -19.32 -40.54
N SER A 647 6.93 -19.08 -40.90
CA SER A 647 7.43 -19.19 -42.28
C SER A 647 7.44 -20.64 -42.75
N ASP A 648 7.25 -20.87 -44.05
CA ASP A 648 7.11 -22.23 -44.62
C ASP A 648 8.38 -23.06 -44.42
N SER A 649 9.56 -22.45 -44.54
CA SER A 649 10.85 -23.09 -44.22
C SER A 649 10.96 -23.51 -42.74
N GLY A 650 10.43 -22.68 -41.83
CA GLY A 650 10.39 -22.98 -40.40
C GLY A 650 9.40 -24.09 -40.04
N LYS A 651 8.26 -24.16 -40.74
CA LYS A 651 7.26 -25.23 -40.57
C LYS A 651 7.83 -26.58 -41.01
N ALA A 652 8.40 -26.65 -42.21
CA ALA A 652 8.98 -27.90 -42.74
C ALA A 652 10.01 -28.52 -41.78
N GLU A 653 10.91 -27.69 -41.24
CA GLU A 653 11.91 -28.14 -40.26
C GLU A 653 11.28 -28.64 -38.95
N ARG A 654 10.25 -27.96 -38.45
CA ARG A 654 9.52 -28.39 -37.23
C ARG A 654 8.74 -29.69 -37.47
N THR A 655 8.11 -29.83 -38.63
CA THR A 655 7.42 -31.06 -39.03
C THR A 655 8.40 -32.24 -39.09
N ARG A 656 9.58 -32.08 -39.71
CA ARG A 656 10.62 -33.12 -39.70
C ARG A 656 11.04 -33.53 -38.29
N ARG A 657 11.23 -32.56 -37.39
CA ARG A 657 11.56 -32.83 -35.98
C ARG A 657 10.43 -33.57 -35.25
N LEU A 658 9.17 -33.23 -35.53
CA LEU A 658 8.02 -33.91 -34.95
C LEU A 658 8.01 -35.39 -35.34
N PHE A 659 8.17 -35.69 -36.63
CA PHE A 659 8.21 -37.07 -37.12
C PHE A 659 9.44 -37.84 -36.63
N ALA A 660 10.61 -37.19 -36.51
CA ALA A 660 11.79 -37.80 -35.89
C ALA A 660 11.56 -38.13 -34.41
N ARG A 661 10.87 -37.26 -33.67
CA ARG A 661 10.47 -37.49 -32.28
C ARG A 661 9.49 -38.66 -32.18
N LEU A 662 8.47 -38.69 -33.04
CA LEU A 662 7.51 -39.79 -33.12
C LEU A 662 8.23 -41.13 -33.38
N GLU A 663 9.15 -41.16 -34.36
CA GLU A 663 9.95 -42.34 -34.69
C GLU A 663 10.78 -42.83 -33.49
N ALA A 664 11.46 -41.91 -32.80
CA ALA A 664 12.25 -42.22 -31.61
C ALA A 664 11.38 -42.76 -30.47
N ASN A 665 10.20 -42.17 -30.25
CA ASN A 665 9.24 -42.60 -29.23
C ASN A 665 8.71 -44.00 -29.52
N LEU A 666 8.24 -44.27 -30.74
CA LEU A 666 7.77 -45.59 -31.18
C LEU A 666 8.87 -46.66 -31.04
N ALA A 667 10.12 -46.31 -31.40
CA ALA A 667 11.26 -47.20 -31.24
C ALA A 667 11.57 -47.51 -29.76
N SER A 668 11.38 -46.52 -28.87
CA SER A 668 11.59 -46.66 -27.43
C SER A 668 10.47 -47.45 -26.74
N ALA A 669 9.21 -47.24 -27.13
CA ALA A 669 8.05 -47.98 -26.64
C ALA A 669 8.19 -49.47 -26.96
N GLY A 670 8.66 -49.80 -28.18
CA GLY A 670 9.00 -51.16 -28.57
C GLY A 670 10.14 -51.80 -27.76
N ARG A 671 11.01 -51.02 -27.10
CA ARG A 671 12.03 -51.55 -26.17
C ARG A 671 11.45 -51.83 -24.78
N ARG A 672 10.59 -50.96 -24.25
CA ARG A 672 9.97 -51.10 -22.93
C ARG A 672 8.93 -52.22 -22.87
N HIS A 673 8.12 -52.40 -23.92
CA HIS A 673 7.13 -53.48 -23.99
C HIS A 673 7.78 -54.87 -24.04
N ALA A 674 8.96 -54.98 -24.66
CA ALA A 674 9.76 -56.20 -24.73
C ALA A 674 10.24 -56.71 -23.36
N GLY A 675 10.37 -55.82 -22.36
CA GLY A 675 10.77 -56.19 -21.00
C GLY A 675 9.65 -56.66 -20.08
N ARG A 676 8.37 -56.47 -20.45
CA ARG A 676 7.21 -56.65 -19.54
C ARG A 676 6.29 -57.83 -19.87
N LYS A 677 6.25 -58.32 -21.13
CA LYS A 677 5.32 -59.40 -21.58
C LYS A 677 5.99 -60.62 -22.24
N GLY A 678 7.32 -60.72 -22.26
CA GLY A 678 8.02 -61.87 -22.86
C GLY A 678 7.92 -62.01 -24.39
N ARG A 679 7.10 -61.21 -25.09
CA ARG A 679 7.05 -61.15 -26.55
C ARG A 679 7.90 -59.98 -27.07
N LYS A 680 8.93 -60.28 -27.86
CA LYS A 680 9.77 -59.26 -28.52
C LYS A 680 9.02 -58.70 -29.73
N PRO A 681 8.84 -57.37 -29.86
CA PRO A 681 8.59 -56.80 -31.17
C PRO A 681 9.83 -57.06 -32.03
N THR A 682 9.62 -57.63 -33.21
CA THR A 682 10.70 -58.02 -34.10
C THR A 682 11.46 -56.78 -34.59
N LYS A 683 12.74 -56.94 -34.94
CA LYS A 683 13.52 -55.87 -35.60
C LYS A 683 12.77 -55.34 -36.83
N ALA A 684 12.07 -56.22 -37.53
CA ALA A 684 11.20 -55.92 -38.66
C ALA A 684 10.05 -54.97 -38.29
N GLU A 685 9.30 -55.21 -37.21
CA GLU A 685 8.18 -54.35 -36.79
C GLU A 685 8.65 -52.92 -36.42
N ARG A 686 9.81 -52.78 -35.76
CA ARG A 686 10.38 -51.47 -35.43
C ARG A 686 10.83 -50.71 -36.68
N GLN A 687 11.50 -51.42 -37.57
CA GLN A 687 12.01 -50.87 -38.83
C GLN A 687 10.85 -50.50 -39.75
N LEU A 688 9.74 -51.25 -39.69
CA LEU A 688 8.51 -51.00 -40.43
C LEU A 688 7.80 -49.73 -39.96
N ASN A 689 7.65 -49.49 -38.65
CA ASN A 689 7.04 -48.25 -38.15
C ASN A 689 7.89 -47.01 -38.48
N ALA A 690 9.21 -47.14 -38.39
CA ALA A 690 10.17 -46.10 -38.79
C ALA A 690 10.14 -45.79 -40.29
N VAL A 691 10.00 -46.82 -41.13
CA VAL A 691 9.83 -46.65 -42.58
C VAL A 691 8.51 -45.96 -42.90
N ARG A 692 7.42 -46.35 -42.23
CA ARG A 692 6.10 -45.74 -42.42
C ARG A 692 6.03 -44.28 -41.98
N CYS A 693 6.68 -43.90 -40.87
CA CYS A 693 6.75 -42.49 -40.45
C CYS A 693 7.49 -41.63 -41.50
N ARG A 694 8.56 -42.16 -42.10
CA ARG A 694 9.29 -41.47 -43.18
C ARG A 694 8.50 -41.41 -44.48
N GLU A 695 7.75 -42.46 -44.79
CA GLU A 695 6.84 -42.51 -45.94
C GLU A 695 5.75 -41.43 -45.83
N ILE A 696 5.07 -41.34 -44.68
CA ILE A 696 4.05 -40.30 -44.42
C ILE A 696 4.65 -38.89 -44.54
N LEU A 697 5.86 -38.68 -43.99
CA LEU A 697 6.55 -37.39 -44.09
C LEU A 697 6.96 -37.05 -45.53
N SER A 698 7.42 -38.03 -46.32
CA SER A 698 7.74 -37.83 -47.74
C SER A 698 6.50 -37.41 -48.53
N LEU A 699 5.36 -38.06 -48.28
CA LEU A 699 4.09 -37.72 -48.92
C LEU A 699 3.65 -36.29 -48.57
N LEU A 700 3.83 -35.85 -47.31
CA LEU A 700 3.58 -34.46 -46.93
C LEU A 700 4.53 -33.47 -47.62
N GLU A 701 5.84 -33.79 -47.71
CA GLU A 701 6.83 -32.92 -48.37
C GLU A 701 6.62 -32.83 -49.90
N GLU A 702 5.97 -33.83 -50.49
CA GLU A 702 5.58 -33.90 -51.90
C GLU A 702 4.21 -33.25 -52.18
N ASP A 703 3.57 -32.61 -51.19
CA ASP A 703 2.23 -31.99 -51.29
C ASP A 703 1.12 -33.03 -51.58
N ARG A 704 1.34 -34.29 -51.19
CA ARG A 704 0.42 -35.43 -51.38
C ARG A 704 -0.32 -35.75 -50.07
N SER A 705 -0.94 -34.73 -49.50
CA SER A 705 -1.53 -34.73 -48.17
C SER A 705 -2.62 -35.79 -47.96
N ALA A 706 -3.45 -36.03 -48.98
CA ALA A 706 -4.51 -37.05 -48.91
C ALA A 706 -3.93 -38.47 -48.77
N GLU A 707 -2.89 -38.79 -49.53
CA GLU A 707 -2.20 -40.07 -49.43
C GLU A 707 -1.45 -40.21 -48.10
N ALA A 708 -0.87 -39.10 -47.61
CA ALA A 708 -0.24 -39.05 -46.30
C ALA A 708 -1.25 -39.33 -45.17
N LEU A 709 -2.46 -38.80 -45.28
CA LEU A 709 -3.55 -39.03 -44.33
C LEU A 709 -4.00 -40.49 -44.32
N ASP A 710 -4.27 -41.07 -45.48
CA ASP A 710 -4.64 -42.49 -45.59
C ASP A 710 -3.56 -43.41 -45.01
N ALA A 711 -2.29 -43.13 -45.33
CA ALA A 711 -1.16 -43.84 -44.76
C ALA A 711 -1.08 -43.68 -43.23
N SER A 712 -1.36 -42.49 -42.70
CA SER A 712 -1.37 -42.20 -41.26
C SER A 712 -2.50 -42.93 -40.53
N LEU A 713 -3.73 -42.94 -41.08
CA LEU A 713 -4.88 -43.67 -40.53
C LEU A 713 -4.62 -45.19 -40.51
N LEU A 714 -4.11 -45.74 -41.62
CA LEU A 714 -3.77 -47.15 -41.74
C LEU A 714 -2.65 -47.54 -40.76
N ASN A 715 -1.61 -46.71 -40.64
CA ASN A 715 -0.50 -46.96 -39.73
C ASN A 715 -0.97 -46.91 -38.26
N SER A 716 -1.80 -45.94 -37.91
CA SER A 716 -2.38 -45.80 -36.57
C SER A 716 -3.25 -47.01 -36.18
N THR A 717 -4.08 -47.50 -37.10
CA THR A 717 -4.91 -48.70 -36.89
C THR A 717 -4.03 -49.93 -36.65
N ARG A 718 -3.03 -50.16 -37.51
CA ARG A 718 -2.10 -51.30 -37.39
C ARG A 718 -1.26 -51.21 -36.12
N LEU A 719 -0.91 -50.00 -35.68
CA LEU A 719 -0.20 -49.79 -34.43
C LEU A 719 -1.07 -50.24 -33.24
N LEU A 720 -2.35 -49.85 -33.20
CA LEU A 720 -3.29 -50.28 -32.17
C LEU A 720 -3.47 -51.80 -32.16
N GLU A 721 -3.67 -52.42 -33.34
CA GLU A 721 -3.75 -53.88 -33.48
C GLU A 721 -2.48 -54.59 -33.02
N SER A 722 -1.30 -54.01 -33.26
CA SER A 722 -0.03 -54.59 -32.82
C SER A 722 0.14 -54.59 -31.30
N ILE A 723 -0.44 -53.59 -30.62
CA ILE A 723 -0.31 -53.39 -29.17
C ILE A 723 -1.39 -54.16 -28.41
N PHE A 724 -2.63 -54.10 -28.90
CA PHE A 724 -3.82 -54.61 -28.21
C PHE A 724 -4.43 -55.86 -28.85
N GLY A 725 -3.89 -56.30 -29.99
CA GLY A 725 -4.40 -57.45 -30.74
C GLY A 725 -5.63 -57.11 -31.59
N PRO A 726 -6.30 -58.11 -32.17
CA PRO A 726 -7.45 -57.91 -33.07
C PRO A 726 -8.65 -57.22 -32.40
N ALA A 727 -8.73 -57.26 -31.06
CA ALA A 727 -9.74 -56.53 -30.29
C ALA A 727 -9.67 -55.00 -30.49
N ALA A 728 -8.54 -54.46 -30.97
CA ALA A 728 -8.40 -53.04 -31.32
C ALA A 728 -9.33 -52.59 -32.47
N ALA A 729 -9.80 -53.52 -33.28
CA ALA A 729 -10.69 -53.26 -34.41
C ALA A 729 -12.18 -53.45 -34.07
N GLU A 730 -12.51 -53.86 -32.85
CA GLU A 730 -13.89 -54.08 -32.42
C GLU A 730 -14.58 -52.77 -31.99
N ALA A 731 -15.88 -52.63 -32.26
CA ALA A 731 -16.64 -51.41 -32.00
C ALA A 731 -16.64 -50.95 -30.53
N GLY A 732 -16.44 -51.87 -29.58
CA GLY A 732 -16.34 -51.57 -28.14
C GLY A 732 -14.94 -51.13 -27.67
N PHE A 733 -13.95 -51.09 -28.56
CA PHE A 733 -12.56 -50.81 -28.18
C PHE A 733 -12.35 -49.37 -27.68
N ILE A 734 -13.12 -48.39 -28.18
CA ILE A 734 -13.05 -47.00 -27.70
C ILE A 734 -13.33 -46.91 -26.20
N ASP A 735 -14.39 -47.57 -25.71
CA ASP A 735 -14.74 -47.57 -24.29
C ASP A 735 -13.67 -48.24 -23.44
N PHE A 736 -13.08 -49.33 -23.95
CA PHE A 736 -11.94 -49.98 -23.31
C PHE A 736 -10.71 -49.05 -23.27
N ALA A 737 -10.41 -48.36 -24.36
CA ALA A 737 -9.30 -47.42 -24.46
C ALA A 737 -9.44 -46.26 -23.47
N PHE A 738 -10.62 -45.65 -23.36
CA PHE A 738 -10.90 -44.59 -22.36
C PHE A 738 -10.76 -45.08 -20.91
N ARG A 739 -11.14 -46.34 -20.62
CA ARG A 739 -10.92 -46.94 -19.28
C ARG A 739 -9.45 -47.20 -18.98
N LEU A 740 -8.65 -47.46 -20.01
CA LEU A 740 -7.22 -47.74 -19.85
C LEU A 740 -6.41 -46.46 -19.67
N ASP A 741 -6.63 -45.48 -20.54
CA ASP A 741 -5.99 -44.18 -20.53
C ASP A 741 -6.83 -43.18 -21.32
N SER A 742 -7.12 -42.02 -20.74
CA SER A 742 -8.01 -41.02 -21.35
C SER A 742 -7.46 -40.46 -22.67
N ARG A 743 -6.13 -40.31 -22.80
CA ARG A 743 -5.50 -39.85 -24.05
C ARG A 743 -5.54 -40.93 -25.11
N LEU A 744 -5.30 -42.19 -24.74
CA LEU A 744 -5.47 -43.31 -25.66
C LEU A 744 -6.92 -43.39 -26.16
N GLY A 745 -7.90 -43.28 -25.27
CA GLY A 745 -9.32 -43.21 -25.65
C GLY A 745 -9.62 -42.08 -26.61
N ALA A 746 -9.09 -40.88 -26.34
CA ALA A 746 -9.23 -39.70 -27.20
C ALA A 746 -8.63 -39.91 -28.60
N PHE A 747 -7.45 -40.54 -28.68
CA PHE A 747 -6.80 -40.87 -29.95
C PHE A 747 -7.62 -41.86 -30.78
N VAL A 748 -8.09 -42.93 -30.15
CA VAL A 748 -8.91 -43.95 -30.82
C VAL A 748 -10.24 -43.34 -31.28
N TRP A 749 -10.85 -42.49 -30.46
CA TRP A 749 -12.04 -41.73 -30.83
C TRP A 749 -11.79 -40.83 -32.05
N LEU A 750 -10.72 -40.03 -32.04
CA LEU A 750 -10.38 -39.16 -33.17
C LEU A 750 -10.14 -39.98 -34.46
N LEU A 751 -9.41 -41.10 -34.33
CA LEU A 751 -9.11 -42.00 -35.44
C LEU A 751 -10.39 -42.57 -36.10
N GLU A 752 -11.34 -43.02 -35.27
CA GLU A 752 -12.60 -43.59 -35.72
C GLU A 752 -13.52 -42.53 -36.34
N GLU A 753 -13.61 -41.34 -35.76
CA GLU A 753 -14.43 -40.24 -36.31
C GLU A 753 -13.91 -39.76 -37.66
N VAL A 754 -12.59 -39.60 -37.82
CA VAL A 754 -11.98 -39.24 -39.11
C VAL A 754 -12.22 -40.33 -40.16
N ARG A 755 -12.18 -41.61 -39.76
CA ARG A 755 -12.46 -42.74 -40.66
C ARG A 755 -13.94 -42.79 -41.07
N ARG A 756 -14.87 -42.50 -40.16
CA ARG A 756 -16.32 -42.45 -40.45
C ARG A 756 -16.68 -41.32 -41.40
N ALA A 757 -15.94 -40.22 -41.36
CA ALA A 757 -16.14 -39.08 -42.25
C ALA A 757 -15.64 -39.32 -43.70
N ALA A 758 -15.07 -40.48 -44.03
CA ALA A 758 -14.52 -40.79 -45.36
C ALA A 758 -15.60 -41.29 -46.36
N PRO A 759 -15.50 -41.00 -47.68
CA PRO A 759 -14.25 -40.83 -48.44
C PRO A 759 -13.79 -39.37 -48.53
N ILE A 760 -12.65 -39.08 -47.91
CA ILE A 760 -12.03 -37.75 -47.77
C ILE A 760 -11.56 -37.18 -49.14
N SER A 761 -11.76 -37.90 -50.24
CA SER A 761 -11.59 -37.43 -51.63
C SER A 761 -12.44 -36.21 -52.00
N SER A 762 -13.39 -35.79 -51.15
CA SER A 762 -14.23 -34.60 -51.32
C SER A 762 -13.97 -33.50 -50.27
N CYS A 763 -12.98 -33.64 -49.38
CA CYS A 763 -12.56 -32.52 -48.54
C CYS A 763 -11.81 -31.52 -49.43
N GLU A 764 -12.51 -30.55 -50.01
CA GLU A 764 -11.92 -29.49 -50.82
C GLU A 764 -10.85 -28.72 -50.01
N GLY A 765 -9.58 -29.07 -50.21
CA GLY A 765 -8.40 -28.34 -49.72
C GLY A 765 -7.31 -29.23 -49.11
N GLU A 766 -6.14 -29.26 -49.76
CA GLU A 766 -4.89 -29.92 -49.31
C GLU A 766 -4.57 -29.65 -47.82
N ASP A 767 -4.93 -28.46 -47.31
CA ASP A 767 -4.70 -28.01 -45.92
C ASP A 767 -5.37 -28.89 -44.83
N VAL A 768 -6.52 -29.55 -45.09
CA VAL A 768 -7.18 -30.40 -44.06
C VAL A 768 -6.41 -31.69 -43.81
N SER A 769 -5.96 -32.31 -44.89
CA SER A 769 -5.24 -33.57 -44.82
C SER A 769 -3.90 -33.38 -44.11
N ASP A 770 -3.21 -32.27 -44.41
CA ASP A 770 -2.00 -31.86 -43.70
C ASP A 770 -2.23 -31.67 -42.21
N LEU A 771 -3.25 -30.89 -41.83
CA LEU A 771 -3.54 -30.60 -40.43
C LEU A 771 -3.90 -31.86 -39.64
N LEU A 772 -4.63 -32.81 -40.23
CA LEU A 772 -4.93 -34.10 -39.60
C LEU A 772 -3.69 -34.96 -39.42
N VAL A 773 -2.83 -35.05 -40.44
CA VAL A 773 -1.58 -35.81 -40.33
C VAL A 773 -0.70 -35.22 -39.22
N LEU A 774 -0.57 -33.89 -39.17
CA LEU A 774 0.15 -33.20 -38.11
C LEU A 774 -0.48 -33.42 -36.73
N LEU A 775 -1.81 -33.39 -36.61
CA LEU A 775 -2.53 -33.65 -35.35
C LEU A 775 -2.26 -35.07 -34.84
N PHE A 776 -2.37 -36.08 -35.70
CA PHE A 776 -2.08 -37.47 -35.33
C PHE A 776 -0.62 -37.66 -34.93
N ALA A 777 0.31 -37.10 -35.71
CA ALA A 777 1.74 -37.17 -35.41
C ALA A 777 2.06 -36.46 -34.09
N PHE A 778 1.48 -35.28 -33.85
CA PHE A 778 1.61 -34.53 -32.61
C PHE A 778 1.10 -35.31 -31.40
N PHE A 779 -0.12 -35.84 -31.50
CA PHE A 779 -0.75 -36.59 -30.42
C PHE A 779 0.07 -37.83 -30.06
N LEU A 780 0.49 -38.62 -31.07
CA LEU A 780 1.29 -39.83 -30.86
C LEU A 780 2.73 -39.56 -30.42
N ALA A 781 3.30 -38.40 -30.74
CA ALA A 781 4.63 -38.01 -30.27
C ALA A 781 4.60 -37.42 -28.84
N ALA A 782 3.44 -36.95 -28.38
CA ALA A 782 3.22 -36.48 -27.02
C ALA A 782 2.89 -37.63 -26.05
N PHE A 783 2.25 -38.69 -26.56
CA PHE A 783 2.06 -39.99 -25.92
C PHE A 783 3.38 -40.80 -25.88
#